data_AF-A0A8J7TNW0-F1
#
_entry.id   AF-A0A8J7TNW0-F1
#
_cell.length_a   1.000
_cell.length_b   1.000
_cell.length_c   1.000
_cell.angle_alpha   90.00
_cell.angle_beta   90.00
_cell.angle_gamma   90.00
#
_symmetry.space_group_name_H-M   'P 1'
#
loop_
_entity.id
_entity.type
_entity.pdbx_description
1 polymer ?
#
loop_
_entity_poly.entity_id
_entity_poly.type
_entity_poly.pdbx_seq_one_letter_code
_entity_poly.pdbx_strand_id
1 'polypeptide(L)'
;MNDDLTKHASFVGMVYDQTLPVREPLCAAFQVDGDTVVTTAHALILYRELLPALRLRFPTSGKEYSVRSISFHPDLDLKELTARAKQALAAPYPALPLQQNNVAILKLQEASGDVSEEIAREVVYSFERFQPSRDGGLAGSLSELELPLVLQTITNARKEGTLSLMDERFRTIGQIYCQGGKIKQVFYRGLLNESAFYQIINHRLAGFFHFATDEVPDWSAGAEISRPPDMLLIEALRRMDELEKLTAIVGGPSSLFSKRQEQPNYEILPPDCRDACRIVWPFIDGGTPLGSLWQLCGLDDFAIYSTLQELIKTRQISYYEAPFVRESEKRPMQLGLDTPLSPNDMVTALWVEDASMAPLLRRGVLLGSAKDQNPSHVVHNIGLPEEASGCPVFKDGSVIGMHCGAISKDAQVQDSAALGQMIWIESVVQCLRNAGEGELVKKLTATDISKPGTGKLAGIREVVRIQCPKCGRSSMELANFCKGCGQRLIDELEPKGKKRPSARASQTRMPAARASQLRLPAAGVVGAPAVVVQPAPLPIISSLLTTALVMGLTWAGAQALPKPNVIPNMGLSFPDIPRVRVEMLEWVSDAAAPTCQRHKSPNNEVFSGNEKFSLEVTADTPSYVYCLYRGNSGSVALIYPVIEAQDQLLEKGKSINIALGGEASQDEKGKAFQAFTFDKTAGTERFIFVASSQKARFLNDQSIYEPFVKHALDLLSTDDYIDGVETNVDKLGPRFFADPGTSRVGLSGLMGDSVYLRLMELKHKATQ
;
A
#
# COMPACT_ATOMS: atom_id res chain seq x y z
N MET A 1 21.54 -10.75 -21.73
CA MET A 1 20.09 -10.73 -21.97
C MET A 1 19.44 -10.58 -20.60
N ASN A 2 18.78 -9.46 -20.31
CA ASN A 2 18.00 -9.33 -19.08
C ASN A 2 16.73 -10.16 -19.27
N ASP A 3 16.59 -11.27 -18.55
CA ASP A 3 15.30 -11.92 -18.46
C ASP A 3 14.32 -10.95 -17.82
N ASP A 4 13.20 -10.72 -18.50
CA ASP A 4 12.12 -9.90 -18.01
C ASP A 4 11.40 -10.64 -16.89
N LEU A 5 11.82 -10.36 -15.66
CA LEU A 5 11.32 -11.00 -14.44
C LEU A 5 9.84 -10.68 -14.17
N THR A 6 9.28 -9.64 -14.78
CA THR A 6 7.87 -9.26 -14.56
C THR A 6 6.91 -10.35 -15.01
N LYS A 7 7.33 -11.24 -15.93
CA LYS A 7 6.62 -12.45 -16.34
C LYS A 7 6.28 -13.43 -15.20
N HIS A 8 6.93 -13.29 -14.05
CA HIS A 8 6.66 -14.07 -12.85
C HIS A 8 5.66 -13.40 -11.89
N ALA A 9 5.21 -12.18 -12.18
CA ALA A 9 4.40 -11.38 -11.25
C ALA A 9 3.08 -12.03 -10.83
N SER A 10 2.44 -12.79 -11.73
CA SER A 10 1.21 -13.52 -11.41
C SER A 10 1.37 -14.60 -10.35
N PHE A 11 2.61 -15.02 -10.08
CA PHE A 11 2.94 -15.99 -9.06
C PHE A 11 3.38 -15.30 -7.76
N VAL A 12 3.36 -13.97 -7.70
CA VAL A 12 3.61 -13.20 -6.47
C VAL A 12 2.27 -12.68 -5.96
N GLY A 13 1.99 -12.96 -4.70
CA GLY A 13 0.79 -12.54 -4.01
C GLY A 13 1.09 -11.87 -2.69
N MET A 14 0.04 -11.34 -2.06
CA MET A 14 0.09 -10.70 -0.75
C MET A 14 -0.90 -11.39 0.18
N VAL A 15 -0.49 -11.58 1.43
CA VAL A 15 -1.31 -12.20 2.48
C VAL A 15 -1.98 -11.11 3.31
N TYR A 16 -3.27 -11.26 3.58
CA TYR A 16 -4.09 -10.32 4.33
C TYR A 16 -4.77 -10.98 5.52
N ASP A 17 -5.04 -10.18 6.54
CA ASP A 17 -6.08 -10.48 7.51
C ASP A 17 -7.40 -9.88 7.00
N GLN A 18 -8.33 -10.74 6.59
CA GLN A 18 -9.65 -10.32 6.09
C GLN A 18 -10.61 -9.85 7.17
N THR A 19 -10.25 -10.02 8.44
CA THR A 19 -11.06 -9.55 9.57
C THR A 19 -10.81 -8.07 9.88
N LEU A 20 -9.96 -7.40 9.10
CA LEU A 20 -9.71 -5.96 9.17
C LEU A 20 -10.52 -5.21 8.10
N PRO A 21 -11.11 -4.04 8.42
CA PRO A 21 -11.80 -3.19 7.46
C PRO A 21 -10.86 -2.62 6.41
N VAL A 22 -9.63 -2.26 6.80
CA VAL A 22 -8.59 -1.79 5.89
C VAL A 22 -7.68 -2.96 5.54
N ARG A 23 -7.59 -3.28 4.25
CA ARG A 23 -6.74 -4.36 3.74
C ARG A 23 -5.28 -3.89 3.66
N GLU A 24 -4.57 -3.93 4.78
CA GLU A 24 -3.10 -3.83 4.78
C GLU A 24 -2.48 -5.22 4.58
N PRO A 25 -1.56 -5.41 3.62
CA PRO A 25 -0.87 -6.67 3.45
C PRO A 25 0.04 -6.97 4.64
N LEU A 26 -0.07 -8.19 5.19
CA LEU A 26 0.79 -8.69 6.26
C LEU A 26 2.19 -9.01 5.76
N CYS A 27 2.28 -9.64 4.58
CA CYS A 27 3.52 -10.04 3.92
C CYS A 27 3.25 -10.44 2.47
N ALA A 28 4.30 -10.44 1.65
CA ALA A 28 4.30 -11.03 0.32
C ALA A 28 4.45 -12.56 0.39
N ALA A 29 4.12 -13.21 -0.70
CA ALA A 29 4.30 -14.64 -0.88
C ALA A 29 4.49 -14.96 -2.36
N PHE A 30 5.11 -16.09 -2.68
CA PHE A 30 5.21 -16.55 -4.07
C PHE A 30 4.83 -18.01 -4.24
N GLN A 31 4.13 -18.26 -5.34
CA GLN A 31 3.62 -19.57 -5.74
C GLN A 31 4.73 -20.38 -6.40
N VAL A 32 4.95 -21.58 -5.87
CA VAL A 32 5.90 -22.55 -6.42
C VAL A 32 5.21 -23.65 -7.22
N ASP A 33 3.94 -23.94 -6.91
CA ASP A 33 3.09 -24.86 -7.67
C ASP A 33 1.61 -24.55 -7.43
N GLY A 34 0.72 -25.18 -8.20
CA GLY A 34 -0.74 -24.94 -8.24
C GLY A 34 -1.37 -24.41 -6.94
N ASP A 35 -1.32 -25.16 -5.84
CA ASP A 35 -1.88 -24.74 -4.54
C ASP A 35 -0.82 -24.40 -3.49
N THR A 36 0.46 -24.36 -3.86
CA THR A 36 1.59 -24.29 -2.92
C THR A 36 2.32 -22.97 -3.02
N VAL A 37 2.38 -22.27 -1.90
CA VAL A 37 2.95 -20.93 -1.80
C VAL A 37 3.98 -20.87 -0.68
N VAL A 38 5.03 -20.10 -0.89
CA VAL A 38 6.11 -19.85 0.06
C VAL A 38 5.99 -18.43 0.59
N THR A 39 6.16 -18.26 1.90
CA THR A 39 6.24 -16.95 2.56
C THR A 39 7.07 -17.05 3.84
N THR A 40 7.14 -15.97 4.61
CA THR A 40 7.90 -15.90 5.86
C THR A 40 7.09 -16.39 7.06
N ALA A 41 7.74 -17.09 7.98
CA ALA A 41 7.07 -17.66 9.15
C ALA A 41 6.66 -16.61 10.19
N HIS A 42 7.52 -15.62 10.43
CA HIS A 42 7.32 -14.60 11.46
C HIS A 42 6.09 -13.71 11.22
N ALA A 43 5.71 -13.48 9.97
CA ALA A 43 4.52 -12.71 9.62
C ALA A 43 3.22 -13.45 9.99
N LEU A 44 3.23 -14.79 9.94
CA LEU A 44 2.02 -15.61 10.07
C LEU A 44 1.95 -16.46 11.34
N ILE A 45 3.00 -16.48 12.16
CA ILE A 45 3.05 -17.36 13.34
C ILE A 45 1.89 -17.16 14.32
N LEU A 46 1.41 -15.92 14.47
CA LEU A 46 0.27 -15.60 15.34
C LEU A 46 -1.09 -16.04 14.76
N TYR A 47 -1.14 -16.30 13.46
CA TYR A 47 -2.32 -16.79 12.74
C TYR A 47 -2.32 -18.31 12.56
N ARG A 48 -1.34 -19.03 13.11
CA ARG A 48 -1.19 -20.49 12.95
C ARG A 48 -2.48 -21.26 13.22
N GLU A 49 -3.24 -20.86 14.22
CA GLU A 49 -4.51 -21.49 14.62
C GLU A 49 -5.74 -20.70 14.13
N LEU A 50 -5.53 -19.63 13.36
CA LEU A 50 -6.56 -18.68 12.87
C LEU A 50 -6.53 -18.56 11.34
N LEU A 51 -6.22 -19.66 10.64
CA LEU A 51 -6.09 -19.68 9.19
C LEU A 51 -7.31 -19.15 8.41
N PRO A 52 -8.57 -19.36 8.86
CA PRO A 52 -9.74 -18.80 8.18
C PRO A 52 -9.74 -17.27 8.07
N ALA A 53 -9.02 -16.57 8.94
CA ALA A 53 -8.85 -15.12 8.88
C ALA A 53 -7.92 -14.66 7.74
N LEU A 54 -7.08 -15.57 7.24
CA LEU A 54 -6.10 -15.26 6.21
C LEU A 54 -6.69 -15.38 4.80
N ARG A 55 -6.27 -14.47 3.92
CA ARG A 55 -6.46 -14.59 2.48
C ARG A 55 -5.18 -14.27 1.76
N LEU A 56 -4.91 -15.05 0.71
CA LEU A 56 -3.87 -14.74 -0.25
C LEU A 56 -4.51 -14.19 -1.51
N ARG A 57 -4.08 -13.00 -1.94
CA ARG A 57 -4.47 -12.39 -3.22
C ARG A 57 -3.26 -12.35 -4.15
N PHE A 58 -3.47 -12.66 -5.42
CA PHE A 58 -2.49 -12.48 -6.48
C PHE A 58 -2.88 -11.26 -7.31
N PRO A 59 -2.38 -10.05 -7.00
CA PRO A 59 -2.94 -8.79 -7.49
C PRO A 59 -2.96 -8.75 -9.04
N THR A 60 -1.86 -9.15 -9.68
CA THR A 60 -1.75 -9.19 -11.15
C THR A 60 -2.72 -10.17 -11.84
N SER A 61 -3.29 -11.13 -11.12
CA SER A 61 -4.25 -12.10 -11.69
C SER A 61 -5.68 -11.91 -11.20
N GLY A 62 -5.91 -11.03 -10.22
CA GLY A 62 -7.19 -10.87 -9.52
C GLY A 62 -7.61 -12.09 -8.66
N LYS A 63 -6.86 -13.20 -8.67
CA LYS A 63 -7.25 -14.42 -7.96
C LYS A 63 -7.04 -14.29 -6.46
N GLU A 64 -8.02 -14.77 -5.70
CA GLU A 64 -7.98 -14.87 -4.25
C GLU A 64 -8.16 -16.31 -3.77
N TYR A 65 -7.46 -16.66 -2.69
CA TYR A 65 -7.45 -18.00 -2.12
C TYR A 65 -7.52 -17.95 -0.60
N SER A 66 -8.21 -18.93 -0.02
CA SER A 66 -8.17 -19.19 1.42
C SER A 66 -6.95 -20.04 1.77
N VAL A 67 -6.43 -19.87 2.98
CA VAL A 67 -5.33 -20.71 3.49
C VAL A 67 -5.90 -21.97 4.11
N ARG A 68 -5.60 -23.13 3.51
CA ARG A 68 -6.04 -24.45 4.00
C ARG A 68 -5.16 -24.95 5.15
N SER A 69 -3.85 -24.81 5.01
CA SER A 69 -2.89 -25.24 6.02
C SER A 69 -1.59 -24.45 5.91
N ILE A 70 -0.90 -24.30 7.05
CA ILE A 70 0.44 -23.74 7.14
C ILE A 70 1.43 -24.80 7.65
N SER A 71 2.58 -24.92 7.00
CA SER A 71 3.70 -25.76 7.42
C SER A 71 4.92 -24.88 7.62
N PHE A 72 5.55 -24.97 8.78
CA PHE A 72 6.77 -24.22 9.08
C PHE A 72 8.02 -25.08 8.88
N HIS A 73 9.17 -24.44 8.70
CA HIS A 73 10.44 -25.15 8.57
C HIS A 73 10.71 -26.04 9.81
N PRO A 74 11.20 -27.28 9.65
CA PRO A 74 11.44 -28.21 10.76
C PRO A 74 12.36 -27.66 11.86
N ASP A 75 13.44 -26.99 11.45
CA ASP A 75 14.47 -26.47 12.33
C ASP A 75 14.18 -25.03 12.80
N LEU A 76 12.96 -24.53 12.58
CA LEU A 76 12.51 -23.25 13.13
C LEU A 76 12.00 -23.46 14.56
N ASP A 77 12.58 -22.76 15.53
CA ASP A 77 12.05 -22.76 16.90
C ASP A 77 10.74 -21.98 16.96
N LEU A 78 9.63 -22.70 16.80
CA LEU A 78 8.28 -22.12 16.84
C LEU A 78 7.94 -21.51 18.20
N LYS A 79 8.51 -22.04 19.29
CA LYS A 79 8.22 -21.53 20.64
C LYS A 79 8.89 -20.18 20.84
N GLU A 80 10.15 -20.08 20.46
CA GLU A 80 10.91 -18.83 20.49
C GLU A 80 10.31 -17.81 19.52
N LEU A 81 10.01 -18.19 18.28
CA LEU A 81 9.39 -17.29 17.31
C LEU A 81 8.03 -16.76 17.83
N THR A 82 7.20 -17.63 18.38
CA THR A 82 5.91 -17.22 18.97
C THR A 82 6.10 -16.25 20.14
N ALA A 83 7.08 -16.51 21.01
CA ALA A 83 7.39 -15.61 22.13
C ALA A 83 7.87 -14.23 21.63
N ARG A 84 8.74 -14.20 20.62
CA ARG A 84 9.24 -12.97 20.01
C ARG A 84 8.13 -12.22 19.26
N ALA A 85 7.25 -12.92 18.53
CA ALA A 85 6.10 -12.31 17.86
C ALA A 85 5.10 -11.70 18.84
N LYS A 86 4.86 -12.36 19.98
CA LYS A 86 4.05 -11.79 21.07
C LYS A 86 4.68 -10.54 21.67
N GLN A 87 6.00 -10.56 21.89
CA GLN A 87 6.71 -9.37 22.34
C GLN A 87 6.63 -8.22 21.33
N ALA A 88 6.67 -8.54 20.03
CA ALA A 88 6.55 -7.57 18.95
C ALA A 88 5.18 -6.86 18.90
N LEU A 89 4.12 -7.45 19.48
CA LEU A 89 2.83 -6.79 19.63
C LEU A 89 2.93 -5.59 20.58
N ALA A 90 3.72 -5.70 21.66
CA ALA A 90 3.81 -4.68 22.69
C ALA A 90 4.82 -3.59 22.36
N ALA A 91 5.94 -3.94 21.72
CA ALA A 91 7.01 -3.02 21.37
C ALA A 91 7.71 -3.46 20.09
N PRO A 92 8.29 -2.52 19.31
CA PRO A 92 9.07 -2.87 18.11
C PRO A 92 10.13 -3.92 18.43
N TYR A 93 10.14 -5.01 17.67
CA TYR A 93 11.10 -6.09 17.84
C TYR A 93 11.84 -6.32 16.51
N PRO A 94 12.88 -5.53 16.20
CA PRO A 94 13.51 -5.58 14.88
C PRO A 94 14.22 -6.90 14.56
N ALA A 95 14.53 -7.70 15.59
CA ALA A 95 15.07 -9.03 15.43
C ALA A 95 14.02 -10.09 15.05
N LEU A 96 12.72 -9.74 14.97
CA LEU A 96 11.64 -10.70 14.68
C LEU A 96 11.87 -11.38 13.33
N PRO A 97 12.16 -10.65 12.24
CA PRO A 97 12.35 -11.29 10.95
C PRO A 97 13.69 -12.04 10.83
N LEU A 98 14.61 -11.83 11.78
CA LEU A 98 15.97 -12.39 11.82
C LEU A 98 16.03 -13.82 12.41
N GLN A 99 14.90 -14.54 12.49
CA GLN A 99 14.89 -15.93 12.96
C GLN A 99 15.53 -16.87 11.93
N GLN A 100 16.27 -17.86 12.42
CA GLN A 100 16.81 -18.93 11.59
C GLN A 100 15.69 -19.71 10.92
N ASN A 101 15.83 -20.00 9.63
CA ASN A 101 14.86 -20.79 8.87
C ASN A 101 13.42 -20.24 8.93
N ASN A 102 13.28 -18.92 8.91
CA ASN A 102 12.01 -18.19 8.90
C ASN A 102 11.21 -18.37 7.58
N VAL A 103 10.79 -19.62 7.33
CA VAL A 103 10.04 -20.05 6.15
C VAL A 103 8.72 -20.70 6.58
N ALA A 104 7.65 -20.34 5.88
CA ALA A 104 6.36 -20.99 5.94
C ALA A 104 5.89 -21.39 4.53
N ILE A 105 5.28 -22.57 4.44
CA ILE A 105 4.61 -23.09 3.25
C ILE A 105 3.11 -23.05 3.50
N LEU A 106 2.38 -22.41 2.59
CA LEU A 106 0.93 -22.34 2.60
C LEU A 106 0.38 -23.29 1.55
N LYS A 107 -0.63 -24.07 1.94
CA LYS A 107 -1.51 -24.75 0.99
C LYS A 107 -2.78 -23.95 0.83
N LEU A 108 -3.14 -23.69 -0.41
CA LEU A 108 -4.28 -22.89 -0.80
C LEU A 108 -5.50 -23.77 -1.05
N GLN A 109 -6.66 -23.15 -0.95
CA GLN A 109 -7.92 -23.68 -1.44
C GLN A 109 -8.74 -22.53 -2.04
N GLU A 110 -9.75 -22.87 -2.84
CA GLU A 110 -10.68 -21.88 -3.39
C GLU A 110 -11.23 -20.97 -2.27
N ALA A 111 -11.35 -19.68 -2.57
CA ALA A 111 -11.82 -18.72 -1.60
C ALA A 111 -13.20 -19.13 -1.09
N SER A 112 -13.31 -19.38 0.22
CA SER A 112 -14.60 -19.41 0.88
C SER A 112 -15.17 -17.99 0.91
N GLY A 113 -16.49 -17.85 1.09
CA GLY A 113 -17.14 -16.55 1.30
C GLY A 113 -16.55 -15.77 2.49
N ASP A 114 -17.18 -14.63 2.77
CA ASP A 114 -16.71 -13.69 3.80
C ASP A 114 -16.47 -14.34 5.16
N VAL A 115 -15.48 -13.81 5.88
CA VAL A 115 -15.11 -14.31 7.19
C VAL A 115 -16.27 -14.09 8.16
N SER A 116 -16.69 -15.15 8.86
CA SER A 116 -17.75 -15.04 9.86
C SER A 116 -17.38 -14.10 11.01
N GLU A 117 -18.36 -13.42 11.59
CA GLU A 117 -18.17 -12.57 12.78
C GLU A 117 -17.56 -13.34 13.96
N GLU A 118 -17.83 -14.64 14.08
CA GLU A 118 -17.26 -15.48 15.13
C GLU A 118 -15.74 -15.60 15.00
N ILE A 119 -15.24 -15.86 13.79
CA ILE A 119 -13.80 -15.91 13.49
C ILE A 119 -13.17 -14.53 13.74
N ALA A 120 -13.81 -13.44 13.28
CA ALA A 120 -13.31 -12.10 13.52
C ALA A 120 -13.16 -11.79 15.01
N ARG A 121 -14.15 -12.18 15.82
CA ARG A 121 -14.10 -12.04 17.28
C ARG A 121 -13.01 -12.92 17.91
N GLU A 122 -12.83 -14.14 17.41
CA GLU A 122 -11.79 -15.06 17.88
C GLU A 122 -10.38 -14.50 17.61
N VAL A 123 -10.15 -13.93 16.43
CA VAL A 123 -8.90 -13.25 16.08
C VAL A 123 -8.62 -12.11 17.05
N VAL A 124 -9.57 -11.18 17.21
CA VAL A 124 -9.43 -10.04 18.14
C VAL A 124 -9.09 -10.54 19.55
N TYR A 125 -9.83 -11.52 20.05
CA TYR A 125 -9.63 -12.08 21.38
C TYR A 125 -8.28 -12.78 21.55
N SER A 126 -7.80 -13.47 20.50
CA SER A 126 -6.47 -14.11 20.51
C SER A 126 -5.35 -13.08 20.65
N PHE A 127 -5.42 -11.99 19.89
CA PHE A 127 -4.42 -10.91 19.93
C PHE A 127 -4.50 -10.11 21.24
N GLU A 128 -5.70 -9.80 21.73
CA GLU A 128 -5.91 -9.09 22.99
C GLU A 128 -5.29 -9.83 24.18
N ARG A 129 -5.42 -11.17 24.22
CA ARG A 129 -4.81 -12.02 25.27
C ARG A 129 -3.29 -11.89 25.37
N PHE A 130 -2.61 -11.42 24.33
CA PHE A 130 -1.16 -11.24 24.33
C PHE A 130 -0.74 -9.86 24.80
N GLN A 131 -1.68 -8.94 25.03
CA GLN A 131 -1.36 -7.64 25.59
C GLN A 131 -0.89 -7.74 27.04
N PRO A 132 0.15 -6.98 27.43
CA PRO A 132 0.52 -6.86 28.84
C PRO A 132 -0.62 -6.19 29.64
N SER A 133 -0.77 -6.57 30.91
CA SER A 133 -1.73 -5.94 31.82
C SER A 133 -1.41 -4.45 31.96
N ARG A 134 -2.42 -3.60 31.74
CA ARG A 134 -2.31 -2.14 31.76
C ARG A 134 -2.86 -1.60 33.07
N ASP A 135 -1.96 -1.27 34.00
CA ASP A 135 -2.35 -0.71 35.30
C ASP A 135 -2.43 0.81 35.22
N GLY A 136 -3.66 1.34 35.09
CA GLY A 136 -3.95 2.77 35.19
C GLY A 136 -3.38 3.60 34.03
N GLY A 137 -4.16 4.57 33.54
CA GLY A 137 -3.73 5.40 32.41
C GLY A 137 -4.91 5.99 31.65
N LEU A 138 -4.59 6.82 30.65
CA LEU A 138 -5.57 7.28 29.67
C LEU A 138 -5.54 6.30 28.49
N ALA A 139 -6.66 5.63 28.20
CA ALA A 139 -6.77 4.66 27.10
C ALA A 139 -8.09 4.86 26.36
N GLY A 140 -8.13 4.53 25.08
CA GLY A 140 -9.34 4.65 24.28
C GLY A 140 -9.13 4.28 22.81
N SER A 141 -10.19 4.43 22.02
CA SER A 141 -10.16 4.25 20.58
C SER A 141 -9.82 5.56 19.87
N LEU A 142 -8.98 5.50 18.84
CA LEU A 142 -8.69 6.62 17.95
C LEU A 142 -9.88 6.96 17.03
N SER A 143 -10.85 6.05 16.88
CA SER A 143 -12.12 6.34 16.18
C SER A 143 -13.09 7.17 17.02
N GLU A 144 -12.94 7.18 18.35
CA GLU A 144 -13.79 7.94 19.27
C GLU A 144 -13.16 9.28 19.67
N LEU A 145 -11.84 9.30 19.83
CA LEU A 145 -11.10 10.47 20.27
C LEU A 145 -9.89 10.70 19.36
N GLU A 146 -9.90 11.82 18.64
CA GLU A 146 -8.83 12.16 17.72
C GLU A 146 -7.49 12.35 18.45
N LEU A 147 -6.41 11.87 17.83
CA LEU A 147 -5.07 11.90 18.41
C LEU A 147 -4.59 13.30 18.83
N PRO A 148 -4.83 14.40 18.07
CA PRO A 148 -4.50 15.75 18.52
C PRO A 148 -5.11 16.11 19.88
N LEU A 149 -6.36 15.72 20.13
CA LEU A 149 -7.07 15.99 21.37
C LEU A 149 -6.52 15.15 22.54
N VAL A 150 -6.19 13.89 22.28
CA VAL A 150 -5.48 13.03 23.25
C VAL A 150 -4.16 13.67 23.67
N LEU A 151 -3.36 14.10 22.70
CA LEU A 151 -2.06 14.72 22.94
C LEU A 151 -2.18 16.02 23.74
N GLN A 152 -3.09 16.92 23.34
CA GLN A 152 -3.37 18.15 24.08
C GLN A 152 -3.78 17.87 25.52
N THR A 153 -4.60 16.85 25.76
CA THR A 153 -5.03 16.46 27.12
C THR A 153 -3.83 16.04 27.97
N ILE A 154 -2.93 15.23 27.42
CA ILE A 154 -1.73 14.73 28.12
C ILE A 154 -0.75 15.87 28.39
N THR A 155 -0.47 16.71 27.39
CA THR A 155 0.51 17.80 27.51
C THR A 155 0.01 18.93 28.41
N ASN A 156 -1.27 19.30 28.34
CA ASN A 156 -1.88 20.31 29.22
C ASN A 156 -1.93 19.85 30.67
N ALA A 157 -2.23 18.56 30.89
CA ALA A 157 -2.17 17.95 32.23
C ALA A 157 -0.72 17.77 32.73
N ARG A 158 0.29 18.05 31.91
CA ARG A 158 1.73 17.86 32.19
C ARG A 158 2.06 16.46 32.69
N LYS A 159 1.34 15.45 32.20
CA LYS A 159 1.62 14.06 32.55
C LYS A 159 2.96 13.63 31.97
N GLU A 160 3.65 12.77 32.70
CA GLU A 160 4.91 12.15 32.28
C GLU A 160 4.67 10.67 31.99
N GLY A 161 5.22 10.19 30.89
CA GLY A 161 5.02 8.83 30.43
C GLY A 161 4.98 8.69 28.92
N THR A 162 4.64 7.48 28.46
CA THR A 162 4.64 7.09 27.05
C THR A 162 3.22 6.83 26.57
N LEU A 163 2.80 7.56 25.54
CA LEU A 163 1.60 7.27 24.76
C LEU A 163 1.96 6.25 23.67
N SER A 164 1.42 5.05 23.77
CA SER A 164 1.55 4.00 22.75
C SER A 164 0.32 3.99 21.83
N LEU A 165 0.58 4.00 20.53
CA LEU A 165 -0.42 3.92 19.46
C LEU A 165 -0.43 2.49 18.92
N MET A 166 -1.62 1.91 18.83
CA MET A 166 -1.81 0.54 18.38
C MET A 166 -2.79 0.47 17.22
N ASP A 167 -2.57 -0.50 16.34
CA ASP A 167 -3.54 -0.86 15.32
C ASP A 167 -4.71 -1.71 15.89
N GLU A 168 -5.61 -2.12 14.99
CA GLU A 168 -6.76 -2.97 15.28
C GLU A 168 -6.41 -4.42 15.69
N ARG A 169 -5.12 -4.80 15.60
CA ARG A 169 -4.57 -6.06 16.12
C ARG A 169 -3.70 -5.85 17.34
N PHE A 170 -3.89 -4.72 18.02
CA PHE A 170 -3.22 -4.42 19.27
C PHE A 170 -1.68 -4.38 19.15
N ARG A 171 -1.15 -4.22 17.92
CA ARG A 171 0.27 -4.05 17.64
C ARG A 171 0.66 -2.60 17.86
N THR A 172 1.64 -2.35 18.71
CA THR A 172 2.21 -1.01 18.89
C THR A 172 2.94 -0.56 17.62
N ILE A 173 2.34 0.37 16.89
CA ILE A 173 2.89 0.92 15.63
C ILE A 173 3.65 2.23 15.85
N GLY A 174 3.40 2.92 16.96
CA GLY A 174 4.08 4.17 17.30
C GLY A 174 4.06 4.46 18.80
N GLN A 175 5.02 5.27 19.24
CA GLN A 175 5.17 5.66 20.64
C GLN A 175 5.57 7.14 20.75
N ILE A 176 4.97 7.86 21.68
CA ILE A 176 5.20 9.29 21.93
C ILE A 176 5.53 9.45 23.42
N TYR A 177 6.77 9.85 23.71
CA TYR A 177 7.22 10.10 25.07
C TYR A 177 6.98 11.57 25.45
N CYS A 178 6.24 11.76 26.55
CA CYS A 178 5.85 13.06 27.09
C CYS A 178 6.50 13.29 28.45
N GLN A 179 7.04 14.49 28.67
CA GLN A 179 7.63 14.89 29.94
C GLN A 179 7.42 16.38 30.21
N GLY A 180 6.97 16.75 31.42
CA GLY A 180 6.77 18.14 31.82
C GLY A 180 5.88 18.95 30.87
N GLY A 181 4.88 18.32 30.24
CA GLY A 181 4.00 18.95 29.24
C GLY A 181 4.64 19.18 27.87
N LYS A 182 5.79 18.56 27.59
CA LYS A 182 6.44 18.57 26.28
C LYS A 182 6.44 17.18 25.66
N ILE A 183 6.42 17.14 24.33
CA ILE A 183 6.72 15.92 23.58
C ILE A 183 8.23 15.89 23.40
N LYS A 184 8.87 14.86 23.96
CA LYS A 184 10.33 14.74 23.97
C LYS A 184 10.82 13.94 22.79
N GLN A 185 10.18 12.80 22.54
CA GLN A 185 10.60 11.84 21.52
C GLN A 185 9.40 11.11 20.96
N VAL A 186 9.53 10.72 19.70
CA VAL A 186 8.49 10.02 18.96
C VAL A 186 9.14 8.93 18.13
N PHE A 187 8.48 7.78 18.06
CA PHE A 187 8.85 6.68 17.17
C PHE A 187 7.62 6.23 16.39
N TYR A 188 7.76 6.01 15.09
CA TYR A 188 6.69 5.48 14.24
C TYR A 188 7.27 4.63 13.10
N ARG A 189 7.06 3.31 13.13
CA ARG A 189 7.51 2.35 12.09
C ARG A 189 8.89 2.66 11.48
N GLY A 190 9.87 3.03 12.32
CA GLY A 190 11.26 3.36 11.90
C GLY A 190 11.58 4.85 11.76
N LEU A 191 10.58 5.72 11.66
CA LEU A 191 10.77 7.18 11.77
C LEU A 191 10.99 7.60 13.22
N LEU A 192 11.74 8.68 13.40
CA LEU A 192 12.03 9.27 14.71
C LEU A 192 11.60 10.74 14.78
N ASN A 193 11.25 11.17 15.99
CA ASN A 193 11.02 12.54 16.40
C ASN A 193 10.04 13.32 15.51
N GLU A 194 10.39 14.53 15.04
CA GLU A 194 9.46 15.40 14.33
C GLU A 194 8.90 14.74 13.07
N SER A 195 9.72 14.06 12.26
CA SER A 195 9.23 13.34 11.07
C SER A 195 8.26 12.22 11.43
N ALA A 196 8.53 11.46 12.50
CA ALA A 196 7.59 10.46 13.00
C ALA A 196 6.28 11.08 13.47
N PHE A 197 6.36 12.22 14.18
CA PHE A 197 5.20 12.94 14.67
C PHE A 197 4.32 13.45 13.52
N TYR A 198 4.91 14.10 12.52
CA TYR A 198 4.17 14.59 11.36
C TYR A 198 3.56 13.44 10.57
N GLN A 199 4.30 12.34 10.38
CA GLN A 199 3.79 11.15 9.67
C GLN A 199 2.57 10.54 10.39
N ILE A 200 2.62 10.39 11.71
CA ILE A 200 1.51 9.85 12.51
C ILE A 200 0.23 10.67 12.31
N ILE A 201 0.34 12.00 12.36
CA ILE A 201 -0.83 12.89 12.21
C ILE A 201 -1.37 12.82 10.77
N ASN A 202 -0.49 12.82 9.77
CA ASN A 202 -0.87 12.75 8.36
C ASN A 202 -1.60 11.44 8.01
N HIS A 203 -1.18 10.32 8.58
CA HIS A 203 -1.75 9.00 8.29
C HIS A 203 -3.15 8.76 8.88
N ARG A 204 -3.63 9.61 9.80
CA ARG A 204 -4.94 9.45 10.47
C ARG A 204 -5.18 8.02 10.96
N LEU A 205 -4.26 7.53 11.79
CA LEU A 205 -4.22 6.14 12.25
C LEU A 205 -5.56 5.69 12.87
N ALA A 206 -5.98 4.47 12.50
CA ALA A 206 -7.06 3.75 13.18
C ALA A 206 -6.52 2.85 14.29
N GLY A 207 -7.40 2.45 15.22
CA GLY A 207 -7.07 1.54 16.31
C GLY A 207 -7.16 2.18 17.69
N PHE A 208 -6.21 1.88 18.57
CA PHE A 208 -6.28 2.20 19.99
C PHE A 208 -5.08 3.00 20.46
N PHE A 209 -5.24 3.71 21.57
CA PHE A 209 -4.13 4.35 22.27
C PHE A 209 -4.12 4.01 23.75
N HIS A 210 -2.93 4.02 24.34
CA HIS A 210 -2.74 3.81 25.77
C HIS A 210 -1.59 4.66 26.30
N PHE A 211 -1.86 5.45 27.33
CA PHE A 211 -0.85 6.24 28.03
C PHE A 211 -0.45 5.56 29.33
N ALA A 212 0.82 5.14 29.41
CA ALA A 212 1.42 4.57 30.60
C ALA A 212 2.37 5.59 31.26
N THR A 213 2.31 5.70 32.57
CA THR A 213 3.30 6.47 33.35
C THR A 213 4.53 5.60 33.55
N ASP A 214 5.52 5.78 32.68
CA ASP A 214 6.74 4.99 32.63
C ASP A 214 8.00 5.86 32.80
N GLU A 215 9.12 5.22 33.13
CA GLU A 215 10.46 5.83 33.02
C GLU A 215 10.82 6.12 31.55
N VAL A 216 11.89 6.91 31.34
CA VAL A 216 12.37 7.27 29.99
C VAL A 216 12.57 5.99 29.16
N PRO A 217 11.93 5.86 27.98
CA PRO A 217 11.96 4.62 27.21
C PRO A 217 13.34 4.30 26.64
N ASP A 218 13.72 3.02 26.57
CA ASP A 218 15.03 2.57 26.09
C ASP A 218 15.35 2.96 24.63
N TRP A 219 14.34 3.25 23.81
CA TRP A 219 14.48 3.73 22.43
C TRP A 219 14.72 5.24 22.34
N SER A 220 14.90 5.93 23.48
CA SER A 220 15.19 7.37 23.59
C SER A 220 16.57 7.80 23.09
N ALA A 221 17.23 7.01 22.24
CA ALA A 221 18.57 7.33 21.74
C ALA A 221 18.49 8.36 20.59
N GLY A 222 18.62 9.65 20.91
CA GLY A 222 18.63 10.69 19.89
C GLY A 222 18.46 12.10 20.45
N ALA A 223 18.56 13.11 19.57
CA ALA A 223 18.24 14.48 19.94
C ALA A 223 16.76 14.59 20.31
N GLU A 224 16.44 15.21 21.44
CA GLU A 224 15.07 15.46 21.85
C GLU A 224 14.40 16.54 20.97
N ILE A 225 13.09 16.43 20.81
CA ILE A 225 12.28 17.48 20.21
C ILE A 225 12.27 18.69 21.15
N SER A 226 12.73 19.82 20.63
CA SER A 226 12.76 21.09 21.35
C SER A 226 11.49 21.93 21.13
N ARG A 227 10.76 21.66 20.04
CA ARG A 227 9.57 22.40 19.64
C ARG A 227 8.40 22.18 20.61
N PRO A 228 7.64 23.23 20.99
CA PRO A 228 6.45 23.08 21.81
C PRO A 228 5.37 22.21 21.14
N PRO A 229 4.55 21.44 21.91
CA PRO A 229 3.50 20.58 21.36
C PRO A 229 2.51 21.30 20.44
N ASP A 230 2.06 22.51 20.81
CA ASP A 230 1.11 23.28 20.00
C ASP A 230 1.69 23.63 18.63
N MET A 231 2.97 24.02 18.59
CA MET A 231 3.68 24.32 17.35
C MET A 231 3.92 23.08 16.49
N LEU A 232 4.14 21.91 17.11
CA LEU A 232 4.21 20.63 16.39
C LEU A 232 2.87 20.28 15.75
N LEU A 233 1.77 20.43 16.49
CA LEU A 233 0.42 20.15 15.98
C LEU A 233 0.02 21.11 14.86
N ILE A 234 0.26 22.43 15.02
CA ILE A 234 0.00 23.42 13.97
C ILE A 234 0.78 23.10 12.71
N GLU A 235 2.07 22.76 12.84
CA GLU A 235 2.90 22.38 11.70
C GLU A 235 2.44 21.08 11.05
N ALA A 236 2.04 20.07 11.84
CA ALA A 236 1.51 18.81 11.32
C ALA A 236 0.25 19.04 10.49
N LEU A 237 -0.70 19.83 11.00
CA LEU A 237 -1.95 20.16 10.30
C LEU A 237 -1.69 20.98 9.03
N ARG A 238 -0.77 21.96 9.08
CA ARG A 238 -0.35 22.72 7.89
C ARG A 238 0.23 21.79 6.81
N ARG A 239 1.09 20.85 7.20
CA ARG A 239 1.68 19.87 6.29
C ARG A 239 0.66 18.92 5.70
N MET A 240 -0.34 18.49 6.48
CA MET A 240 -1.45 17.66 6.00
C MET A 240 -2.22 18.38 4.88
N ASP A 241 -2.59 19.65 5.09
CA ASP A 241 -3.31 20.46 4.08
C ASP A 241 -2.46 20.71 2.82
N GLU A 242 -1.14 20.87 2.97
CA GLU A 242 -0.24 21.04 1.83
C GLU A 242 0.06 19.73 1.10
N LEU A 243 0.08 18.60 1.81
CA LEU A 243 0.29 17.29 1.23
C LEU A 243 -0.83 16.94 0.24
N GLU A 244 -2.07 17.33 0.51
CA GLU A 244 -3.19 17.18 -0.45
C GLU A 244 -2.89 17.93 -1.77
N LYS A 245 -2.37 19.16 -1.67
CA LYS A 245 -1.99 19.96 -2.85
C LYS A 245 -0.79 19.36 -3.58
N LEU A 246 0.19 18.84 -2.84
CA LEU A 246 1.35 18.18 -3.42
C LEU A 246 0.96 16.89 -4.13
N THR A 247 0.04 16.12 -3.56
CA THR A 247 -0.52 14.89 -4.16
C THR A 247 -1.19 15.19 -5.49
N ALA A 248 -1.89 16.32 -5.62
CA ALA A 248 -2.48 16.74 -6.90
C ALA A 248 -1.44 17.08 -7.99
N ILE A 249 -0.21 17.47 -7.60
CA ILE A 249 0.86 17.87 -8.53
C ILE A 249 1.78 16.69 -8.86
N VAL A 250 2.17 15.93 -7.84
CA VAL A 250 3.13 14.83 -7.93
C VAL A 250 2.43 13.53 -8.29
N GLY A 251 1.17 13.34 -7.93
CA GLY A 251 0.44 12.09 -8.11
C GLY A 251 0.07 11.40 -6.80
N GLY A 252 -0.79 10.38 -6.90
CA GLY A 252 -1.27 9.60 -5.76
C GLY A 252 -0.22 8.65 -5.17
N PRO A 253 -0.53 7.96 -4.05
CA PRO A 253 0.40 7.08 -3.34
C PRO A 253 0.97 5.95 -4.21
N SER A 254 0.24 5.46 -5.21
CA SER A 254 0.72 4.44 -6.15
C SER A 254 1.52 4.98 -7.33
N SER A 255 1.85 6.28 -7.34
CA SER A 255 2.65 6.85 -8.43
C SER A 255 4.09 6.37 -8.35
N LEU A 256 4.65 6.02 -9.51
CA LEU A 256 6.03 5.52 -9.65
C LEU A 256 6.86 6.53 -10.44
N PHE A 257 8.15 6.61 -10.13
CA PHE A 257 9.07 7.54 -10.77
C PHE A 257 10.37 6.88 -11.16
N SER A 258 10.90 7.30 -12.30
CA SER A 258 12.23 6.92 -12.78
C SER A 258 13.09 8.16 -13.00
N LYS A 259 14.39 8.01 -12.74
CA LYS A 259 15.37 9.06 -13.04
C LYS A 259 15.50 9.28 -14.55
N ARG A 260 15.67 10.54 -14.95
CA ARG A 260 16.07 10.90 -16.33
C ARG A 260 17.58 10.95 -16.52
N GLN A 261 18.33 11.00 -15.42
CA GLN A 261 19.78 11.09 -15.36
C GLN A 261 20.30 10.24 -14.21
N GLU A 262 21.53 9.74 -14.28
CA GLU A 262 22.04 8.83 -13.25
C GLU A 262 22.24 9.52 -11.89
N GLN A 263 22.72 10.76 -11.90
CA GLN A 263 22.99 11.58 -10.72
C GLN A 263 22.10 12.83 -10.71
N PRO A 264 21.66 13.30 -9.53
CA PRO A 264 20.87 14.52 -9.44
C PRO A 264 21.75 15.76 -9.66
N ASN A 265 21.18 16.78 -10.30
CA ASN A 265 21.77 18.10 -10.40
C ASN A 265 21.31 18.93 -9.19
N TYR A 266 22.20 19.07 -8.21
CA TYR A 266 21.93 19.83 -6.98
C TYR A 266 21.96 21.36 -7.19
N GLU A 267 22.60 21.85 -8.24
CA GLU A 267 22.75 23.31 -8.47
C GLU A 267 21.42 23.97 -8.80
N ILE A 268 20.57 23.26 -9.55
CA ILE A 268 19.24 23.73 -9.96
C ILE A 268 18.16 23.48 -8.90
N LEU A 269 18.48 22.75 -7.82
CA LEU A 269 17.56 22.49 -6.72
C LEU A 269 17.67 23.55 -5.63
N PRO A 270 16.52 23.96 -5.03
CA PRO A 270 16.51 24.80 -3.84
C PRO A 270 17.42 24.22 -2.74
N PRO A 271 18.18 25.04 -2.00
CA PRO A 271 19.10 24.56 -0.96
C PRO A 271 18.44 23.62 0.05
N ASP A 272 17.22 23.95 0.50
CA ASP A 272 16.48 23.20 1.51
C ASP A 272 16.02 21.80 1.03
N CYS A 273 16.01 21.57 -0.29
CA CYS A 273 15.59 20.32 -0.91
C CYS A 273 16.77 19.34 -1.15
N ARG A 274 18.02 19.82 -1.07
CA ARG A 274 19.21 19.05 -1.50
C ARG A 274 19.44 17.81 -0.63
N ASP A 275 19.29 17.94 0.69
CA ASP A 275 19.51 16.83 1.61
C ASP A 275 18.44 15.75 1.45
N ALA A 276 17.17 16.16 1.34
CA ALA A 276 16.07 15.24 1.07
C ALA A 276 16.22 14.56 -0.30
N CYS A 277 16.63 15.30 -1.34
CA CYS A 277 16.93 14.75 -2.65
C CYS A 277 18.01 13.66 -2.57
N ARG A 278 19.11 13.90 -1.85
CA ARG A 278 20.20 12.91 -1.68
C ARG A 278 19.69 11.59 -1.08
N ILE A 279 18.75 11.67 -0.14
CA ILE A 279 18.16 10.52 0.55
C ILE A 279 17.16 9.78 -0.35
N VAL A 280 16.29 10.50 -1.06
CA VAL A 280 15.23 9.91 -1.89
C VAL A 280 15.77 9.37 -3.22
N TRP A 281 16.81 9.99 -3.79
CA TRP A 281 17.31 9.67 -5.12
C TRP A 281 17.58 8.18 -5.37
N PRO A 282 18.21 7.40 -4.47
CA PRO A 282 18.42 5.97 -4.67
C PRO A 282 17.13 5.17 -4.93
N PHE A 283 15.99 5.62 -4.41
CA PHE A 283 14.71 4.93 -4.46
C PHE A 283 13.82 5.33 -5.65
N ILE A 284 14.25 6.30 -6.47
CA ILE A 284 13.58 6.71 -7.71
C ILE A 284 13.98 5.79 -8.86
N ASP A 285 13.64 4.51 -8.77
CA ASP A 285 14.02 3.46 -9.72
C ASP A 285 12.81 2.78 -10.40
N GLY A 286 11.60 3.28 -10.17
CA GLY A 286 10.34 2.69 -10.62
C GLY A 286 9.90 1.48 -9.80
N GLY A 287 10.66 1.07 -8.78
CA GLY A 287 10.39 -0.12 -7.97
C GLY A 287 9.78 0.16 -6.59
N THR A 288 9.50 1.43 -6.26
CA THR A 288 8.87 1.83 -5.01
C THR A 288 7.71 2.81 -5.27
N PRO A 289 6.50 2.51 -4.79
CA PRO A 289 5.39 3.45 -4.81
C PRO A 289 5.69 4.67 -3.94
N LEU A 290 5.18 5.82 -4.37
CA LEU A 290 5.34 7.08 -3.64
C LEU A 290 4.91 6.97 -2.17
N GLY A 291 3.79 6.32 -1.89
CA GLY A 291 3.23 6.13 -0.54
C GLY A 291 4.04 5.17 0.35
N SER A 292 4.99 4.42 -0.21
CA SER A 292 5.88 3.52 0.55
C SER A 292 7.30 4.07 0.69
N LEU A 293 7.63 5.20 0.05
CA LEU A 293 8.99 5.77 0.10
C LEU A 293 9.41 6.18 1.51
N TRP A 294 8.49 6.64 2.36
CA TRP A 294 8.80 7.06 3.73
C TRP A 294 9.37 5.92 4.58
N GLN A 295 8.93 4.67 4.33
CA GLN A 295 9.44 3.48 5.01
C GLN A 295 10.93 3.22 4.73
N LEU A 296 11.43 3.70 3.58
CA LEU A 296 12.79 3.42 3.10
C LEU A 296 13.74 4.60 3.28
N CYS A 297 13.22 5.81 3.12
CA CYS A 297 14.00 7.05 3.11
C CYS A 297 14.26 7.58 4.53
N GLY A 298 13.46 7.20 5.53
CA GLY A 298 13.55 7.82 6.86
C GLY A 298 13.11 9.29 6.86
N LEU A 299 12.28 9.68 5.89
CA LEU A 299 11.70 11.02 5.74
C LEU A 299 10.17 10.91 5.79
N ASP A 300 9.50 11.94 6.30
CA ASP A 300 8.04 12.02 6.23
C ASP A 300 7.53 12.33 4.81
N ASP A 301 6.28 11.96 4.52
CA ASP A 301 5.69 12.11 3.19
C ASP A 301 5.74 13.55 2.68
N PHE A 302 5.52 14.54 3.55
CA PHE A 302 5.59 15.94 3.14
C PHE A 302 6.96 16.31 2.57
N ALA A 303 8.05 15.88 3.22
CA ALA A 303 9.41 16.12 2.73
C ALA A 303 9.67 15.38 1.40
N ILE A 304 9.18 14.15 1.28
CA ILE A 304 9.31 13.34 0.05
C ILE A 304 8.56 13.99 -1.11
N TYR A 305 7.27 14.29 -0.93
CA TYR A 305 6.42 14.88 -1.96
C TYR A 305 6.92 16.26 -2.39
N SER A 306 7.34 17.10 -1.44
CA SER A 306 7.95 18.41 -1.75
C SER A 306 9.23 18.25 -2.59
N THR A 307 10.07 17.26 -2.26
CA THR A 307 11.29 16.96 -3.00
C THR A 307 10.98 16.49 -4.42
N LEU A 308 10.03 15.56 -4.58
CA LEU A 308 9.62 15.07 -5.90
C LEU A 308 9.01 16.19 -6.75
N GLN A 309 8.24 17.11 -6.15
CA GLN A 309 7.71 18.26 -6.85
C GLN A 309 8.82 19.09 -7.51
N GLU A 310 9.90 19.39 -6.77
CA GLU A 310 11.05 20.13 -7.30
C GLU A 310 11.82 19.34 -8.37
N LEU A 311 11.97 18.02 -8.19
CA LEU A 311 12.59 17.15 -9.19
C LEU A 311 11.78 17.07 -10.50
N ILE A 312 10.44 17.09 -10.42
CA ILE A 312 9.55 17.14 -11.58
C ILE A 312 9.67 18.51 -12.27
N LYS A 313 9.60 19.62 -11.51
CA LYS A 313 9.75 20.99 -12.03
C LYS A 313 11.07 21.17 -12.78
N THR A 314 12.15 20.65 -12.21
CA THR A 314 13.50 20.68 -12.80
C THR A 314 13.75 19.60 -13.86
N ARG A 315 12.73 18.77 -14.17
CA ARG A 315 12.76 17.70 -15.19
C ARG A 315 13.86 16.66 -14.98
N GLN A 316 14.25 16.42 -13.72
CA GLN A 316 15.25 15.41 -13.36
C GLN A 316 14.67 14.00 -13.24
N ILE A 317 13.35 13.90 -13.03
CA ILE A 317 12.61 12.63 -12.95
C ILE A 317 11.39 12.66 -13.88
N SER A 318 10.84 11.49 -14.17
CA SER A 318 9.54 11.33 -14.84
C SER A 318 8.73 10.23 -14.17
N TYR A 319 7.42 10.27 -14.42
CA TYR A 319 6.55 9.14 -14.13
C TYR A 319 7.09 7.87 -14.81
N TYR A 320 6.98 6.77 -14.07
CA TYR A 320 7.32 5.44 -14.53
C TYR A 320 6.04 4.64 -14.68
N GLU A 321 5.85 4.04 -15.86
CA GLU A 321 4.77 3.09 -16.09
C GLU A 321 5.29 1.70 -15.77
N ALA A 322 4.68 1.07 -14.75
CA ALA A 322 4.97 -0.32 -14.48
C ALA A 322 4.55 -1.19 -15.69
N PRO A 323 5.33 -2.22 -16.04
CA PRO A 323 5.02 -3.07 -17.17
C PRO A 323 3.75 -3.87 -16.90
N PHE A 324 2.87 -3.94 -17.91
CA PHE A 324 1.70 -4.80 -17.89
C PHE A 324 2.07 -6.20 -18.40
N VAL A 325 1.73 -7.24 -17.65
CA VAL A 325 2.09 -8.64 -17.95
C VAL A 325 0.87 -9.38 -18.47
N ARG A 326 0.93 -9.88 -19.71
CA ARG A 326 -0.18 -10.62 -20.32
C ARG A 326 -0.24 -12.06 -19.79
N GLU A 327 -1.43 -12.65 -19.75
CA GLU A 327 -1.63 -14.05 -19.33
C GLU A 327 -0.73 -15.03 -20.09
N SER A 328 -0.58 -14.83 -21.40
CA SER A 328 0.25 -15.67 -22.28
C SER A 328 1.75 -15.62 -21.98
N GLU A 329 2.20 -14.60 -21.25
CA GLU A 329 3.62 -14.37 -20.96
C GLU A 329 4.04 -14.92 -19.60
N LYS A 330 3.06 -15.37 -18.80
CA LYS A 330 3.27 -15.89 -17.45
C LYS A 330 4.12 -17.16 -17.48
N ARG A 331 5.14 -17.20 -16.63
CA ARG A 331 6.02 -18.36 -16.48
C ARG A 331 6.18 -18.75 -15.02
N PRO A 332 6.06 -20.04 -14.67
CA PRO A 332 6.39 -20.51 -13.33
C PRO A 332 7.83 -20.14 -12.96
N MET A 333 8.06 -19.88 -11.68
CA MET A 333 9.39 -19.59 -11.16
C MET A 333 10.24 -20.86 -11.08
N GLN A 334 11.54 -20.73 -11.39
CA GLN A 334 12.51 -21.82 -11.20
C GLN A 334 13.36 -21.54 -9.96
N LEU A 335 13.69 -22.59 -9.20
CA LEU A 335 14.51 -22.48 -7.99
C LEU A 335 15.99 -22.69 -8.33
N GLY A 336 16.82 -21.68 -8.06
CA GLY A 336 18.24 -21.66 -8.39
C GLY A 336 19.13 -22.24 -7.28
N LEU A 337 18.98 -23.52 -6.94
CA LEU A 337 19.80 -24.18 -5.90
C LEU A 337 21.30 -24.21 -6.24
N ASP A 338 21.61 -24.42 -7.51
CA ASP A 338 22.98 -24.54 -7.99
C ASP A 338 23.57 -23.18 -8.43
N THR A 339 22.82 -22.09 -8.27
CA THR A 339 23.29 -20.76 -8.63
C THR A 339 24.39 -20.34 -7.65
N PRO A 340 25.65 -20.17 -8.11
CA PRO A 340 26.74 -19.77 -7.23
C PRO A 340 26.47 -18.36 -6.73
N LEU A 341 26.67 -18.12 -5.43
CA LEU A 341 26.54 -16.78 -4.86
C LEU A 341 27.88 -16.25 -4.36
N SER A 342 28.11 -14.96 -4.51
CA SER A 342 29.28 -14.21 -4.06
C SER A 342 28.88 -12.80 -3.61
N PRO A 343 29.62 -12.17 -2.68
CA PRO A 343 29.38 -10.77 -2.37
C PRO A 343 29.52 -9.87 -3.61
N ASN A 344 28.69 -8.83 -3.66
CA ASN A 344 28.48 -7.91 -4.77
C ASN A 344 27.79 -8.49 -6.01
N ASP A 345 27.28 -9.73 -5.94
CA ASP A 345 26.41 -10.24 -6.99
C ASP A 345 25.16 -9.39 -7.13
N MET A 346 24.86 -8.99 -8.37
CA MET A 346 23.62 -8.27 -8.70
C MET A 346 22.42 -9.19 -8.52
N VAL A 347 21.43 -8.71 -7.80
CA VAL A 347 20.19 -9.43 -7.51
C VAL A 347 18.99 -8.53 -7.71
N THR A 348 17.84 -9.13 -8.02
CA THR A 348 16.59 -8.40 -8.21
C THR A 348 15.48 -9.04 -7.40
N ALA A 349 14.81 -8.27 -6.56
CA ALA A 349 13.56 -8.67 -5.93
C ALA A 349 12.39 -8.32 -6.85
N LEU A 350 11.41 -9.23 -6.94
CA LEU A 350 10.12 -8.98 -7.58
C LEU A 350 9.05 -8.99 -6.51
N TRP A 351 8.31 -7.90 -6.40
CA TRP A 351 7.11 -7.82 -5.57
C TRP A 351 5.98 -7.15 -6.37
N VAL A 352 4.75 -7.25 -5.88
CA VAL A 352 3.58 -6.67 -6.56
C VAL A 352 2.91 -5.71 -5.58
N GLU A 353 2.76 -4.45 -5.99
CA GLU A 353 2.03 -3.47 -5.19
C GLU A 353 0.53 -3.77 -5.25
N ASP A 354 -0.13 -3.83 -4.10
CA ASP A 354 -1.54 -4.19 -4.02
C ASP A 354 -2.46 -3.15 -4.68
N ALA A 355 -2.25 -1.86 -4.43
CA ALA A 355 -3.17 -0.82 -4.89
C ALA A 355 -3.15 -0.63 -6.42
N SER A 356 -1.96 -0.70 -7.04
CA SER A 356 -1.78 -0.50 -8.48
C SER A 356 -1.73 -1.80 -9.28
N MET A 357 -1.66 -2.96 -8.61
CA MET A 357 -1.37 -4.27 -9.20
C MET A 357 -0.01 -4.32 -9.92
N ALA A 358 0.83 -3.29 -9.77
CA ALA A 358 2.05 -3.12 -10.53
C ALA A 358 3.09 -4.16 -10.13
N PRO A 359 3.70 -4.88 -11.09
CA PRO A 359 4.88 -5.68 -10.82
C PRO A 359 6.10 -4.76 -10.67
N LEU A 360 6.69 -4.76 -9.48
CA LEU A 360 7.78 -3.87 -9.12
C LEU A 360 9.08 -4.66 -8.97
N LEU A 361 10.09 -4.23 -9.72
CA LEU A 361 11.43 -4.81 -9.68
C LEU A 361 12.37 -3.89 -8.90
N ARG A 362 13.07 -4.45 -7.92
CA ARG A 362 14.09 -3.72 -7.16
C ARG A 362 15.43 -4.41 -7.26
N ARG A 363 16.43 -3.66 -7.71
CA ARG A 363 17.79 -4.17 -7.88
C ARG A 363 18.64 -3.79 -6.69
N GLY A 364 19.57 -4.69 -6.36
CA GLY A 364 20.60 -4.45 -5.37
C GLY A 364 21.73 -5.45 -5.56
N VAL A 365 22.51 -5.60 -4.51
CA VAL A 365 23.62 -6.54 -4.44
C VAL A 365 23.55 -7.36 -3.17
N LEU A 366 24.08 -8.59 -3.25
CA LEU A 366 24.38 -9.39 -2.08
C LEU A 366 25.60 -8.82 -1.37
N LEU A 367 25.57 -8.76 -0.04
CA LEU A 367 26.66 -8.20 0.75
C LEU A 367 27.47 -9.27 1.47
N GLY A 368 26.88 -10.45 1.72
CA GLY A 368 27.52 -11.56 2.42
C GLY A 368 26.55 -12.32 3.31
N SER A 369 27.05 -13.32 4.03
CA SER A 369 26.28 -13.98 5.10
C SER A 369 26.20 -13.08 6.34
N ALA A 370 25.05 -13.14 7.04
CA ALA A 370 24.84 -12.43 8.30
C ALA A 370 25.67 -13.02 9.46
N LYS A 371 25.96 -14.33 9.45
CA LYS A 371 26.72 -15.04 10.48
C LYS A 371 27.58 -16.14 9.84
N ASP A 372 28.85 -16.23 10.23
CA ASP A 372 29.81 -17.26 9.76
C ASP A 372 29.27 -18.70 9.85
N GLN A 373 28.47 -19.00 10.87
CA GLN A 373 27.94 -20.35 11.15
C GLN A 373 26.54 -20.59 10.58
N ASN A 374 25.92 -19.59 9.94
CA ASN A 374 24.57 -19.73 9.39
C ASN A 374 24.49 -19.16 7.95
N PRO A 375 24.90 -19.95 6.93
CA PRO A 375 24.93 -19.51 5.54
C PRO A 375 23.53 -19.32 4.93
N SER A 376 22.45 -19.74 5.59
CA SER A 376 21.09 -19.60 5.05
C SER A 376 20.58 -18.16 5.10
N HIS A 377 21.15 -17.29 5.94
CA HIS A 377 20.83 -15.87 5.96
C HIS A 377 21.86 -15.07 5.17
N VAL A 378 21.39 -14.48 4.08
CA VAL A 378 22.21 -13.66 3.19
C VAL A 378 21.72 -12.22 3.27
N VAL A 379 22.65 -11.30 3.52
CA VAL A 379 22.39 -9.86 3.61
C VAL A 379 22.44 -9.26 2.20
N HIS A 380 21.52 -8.35 1.92
CA HIS A 380 21.47 -7.57 0.68
C HIS A 380 21.14 -6.10 0.97
N ASN A 381 21.31 -5.24 -0.04
CA ASN A 381 20.94 -3.82 0.06
C ASN A 381 19.70 -3.41 -0.77
N ILE A 382 18.91 -4.39 -1.23
CA ILE A 382 17.61 -4.13 -1.85
C ILE A 382 16.70 -3.45 -0.80
N GLY A 383 16.28 -2.21 -1.07
CA GLY A 383 15.34 -1.48 -0.20
C GLY A 383 13.91 -1.92 -0.48
N LEU A 384 13.30 -2.72 0.39
CA LEU A 384 11.93 -3.20 0.22
C LEU A 384 11.09 -2.76 1.42
N PRO A 385 9.82 -2.40 1.22
CA PRO A 385 8.94 -2.04 2.32
C PRO A 385 8.62 -3.28 3.17
N GLU A 386 8.07 -3.09 4.37
CA GLU A 386 7.83 -4.18 5.32
C GLU A 386 6.91 -5.27 4.73
N GLU A 387 5.88 -4.85 4.02
CA GLU A 387 4.91 -5.73 3.36
C GLU A 387 5.53 -6.61 2.26
N ALA A 388 6.70 -6.27 1.71
CA ALA A 388 7.39 -7.08 0.72
C ALA A 388 8.16 -8.27 1.31
N SER A 389 8.17 -8.43 2.64
CA SER A 389 8.69 -9.62 3.31
C SER A 389 8.00 -10.87 2.76
N GLY A 390 8.77 -11.85 2.29
CA GLY A 390 8.28 -13.04 1.59
C GLY A 390 8.36 -12.98 0.06
N CYS A 391 8.81 -11.86 -0.53
CA CYS A 391 8.98 -11.77 -1.97
C CYS A 391 10.21 -12.58 -2.47
N PRO A 392 10.17 -13.12 -3.69
CA PRO A 392 11.29 -13.84 -4.29
C PRO A 392 12.42 -12.90 -4.71
N VAL A 393 13.67 -13.35 -4.50
CA VAL A 393 14.89 -12.68 -4.93
C VAL A 393 15.55 -13.53 -6.02
N PHE A 394 15.85 -12.90 -7.15
CA PHE A 394 16.36 -13.53 -8.36
C PHE A 394 17.83 -13.23 -8.62
N LYS A 395 18.52 -14.22 -9.18
CA LYS A 395 19.80 -14.11 -9.86
C LYS A 395 19.79 -15.04 -11.07
N ASP A 396 20.30 -14.56 -12.20
CA ASP A 396 20.39 -15.33 -13.45
C ASP A 396 19.05 -16.01 -13.86
N GLY A 397 17.94 -15.28 -13.69
CA GLY A 397 16.59 -15.74 -14.04
C GLY A 397 15.95 -16.74 -13.06
N SER A 398 16.68 -17.17 -12.03
CA SER A 398 16.19 -18.16 -11.04
C SER A 398 16.03 -17.55 -9.65
N VAL A 399 15.08 -18.06 -8.87
CA VAL A 399 14.86 -17.65 -7.48
C VAL A 399 15.96 -18.24 -6.62
N ILE A 400 16.78 -17.38 -6.02
CA ILE A 400 17.90 -17.75 -5.16
C ILE A 400 17.57 -17.62 -3.67
N GLY A 401 16.52 -16.89 -3.32
CA GLY A 401 16.11 -16.74 -1.94
C GLY A 401 14.80 -15.99 -1.81
N MET A 402 14.37 -15.84 -0.57
CA MET A 402 13.15 -15.14 -0.19
C MET A 402 13.49 -13.99 0.75
N HIS A 403 13.09 -12.77 0.41
CA HIS A 403 13.29 -11.62 1.29
C HIS A 403 12.57 -11.83 2.62
N CYS A 404 13.20 -11.43 3.72
CA CYS A 404 12.68 -11.66 5.08
C CYS A 404 12.53 -10.38 5.88
N GLY A 405 12.69 -9.19 5.29
CA GLY A 405 12.59 -7.92 6.00
C GLY A 405 13.95 -7.25 6.27
N ALA A 406 13.85 -6.07 6.87
CA ALA A 406 14.98 -5.19 7.14
C ALA A 406 15.85 -5.65 8.33
N ILE A 407 17.10 -5.22 8.33
CA ILE A 407 18.04 -5.41 9.43
C ILE A 407 18.23 -4.07 10.15
N SER A 408 17.94 -4.02 11.44
CA SER A 408 18.21 -2.83 12.26
C SER A 408 19.69 -2.47 12.31
N LYS A 409 19.96 -1.19 12.07
CA LYS A 409 21.27 -0.57 12.27
C LYS A 409 21.35 0.00 13.66
N ASP A 410 22.57 0.06 14.18
CA ASP A 410 22.85 0.78 15.42
C ASP A 410 22.45 2.27 15.26
N ALA A 411 21.84 2.86 16.29
CA ALA A 411 21.34 4.23 16.29
C ALA A 411 22.41 5.30 15.95
N GLN A 412 23.70 4.97 16.09
CA GLN A 412 24.81 5.88 15.76
C GLN A 412 25.25 5.80 14.28
N VAL A 413 24.66 4.91 13.48
CA VAL A 413 24.94 4.76 12.04
C VAL A 413 23.99 5.68 11.26
N GLN A 414 24.44 6.90 10.96
CA GLN A 414 23.60 7.94 10.33
C GLN A 414 23.50 7.87 8.79
N ASP A 415 24.26 7.01 8.11
CA ASP A 415 24.24 6.95 6.64
C ASP A 415 24.63 5.56 6.12
N SER A 416 24.23 5.27 4.87
CA SER A 416 24.45 4.05 4.06
C SER A 416 23.22 3.14 3.94
N ALA A 417 22.73 2.95 2.71
CA ALA A 417 21.79 1.96 2.15
C ALA A 417 20.89 1.13 3.09
N ALA A 418 19.60 0.98 2.74
CA ALA A 418 18.70 0.02 3.39
C ALA A 418 19.35 -1.37 3.44
N LEU A 419 19.40 -2.00 4.62
CA LEU A 419 19.92 -3.35 4.78
C LEU A 419 18.75 -4.30 4.96
N GLY A 420 18.69 -5.32 4.11
CA GLY A 420 17.72 -6.40 4.19
C GLY A 420 18.43 -7.74 4.28
N GLN A 421 17.65 -8.76 4.60
CA GLN A 421 18.09 -10.15 4.53
C GLN A 421 17.15 -10.96 3.65
N MET A 422 17.71 -12.01 3.08
CA MET A 422 16.95 -13.09 2.47
C MET A 422 17.36 -14.42 3.09
N ILE A 423 16.41 -15.35 3.09
CA ILE A 423 16.67 -16.76 3.34
C ILE A 423 17.03 -17.43 2.02
N TRP A 424 18.12 -18.16 2.04
CA TRP A 424 18.60 -18.97 0.93
C TRP A 424 17.57 -20.04 0.53
N ILE A 425 17.42 -20.28 -0.77
CA ILE A 425 16.36 -21.14 -1.30
C ILE A 425 16.44 -22.60 -0.84
N GLU A 426 17.60 -23.06 -0.37
CA GLU A 426 17.73 -24.41 0.22
C GLU A 426 16.84 -24.61 1.46
N SER A 427 16.70 -23.60 2.33
CA SER A 427 15.77 -23.68 3.47
C SER A 427 14.32 -23.80 2.99
N VAL A 428 13.95 -23.13 1.90
CA VAL A 428 12.62 -23.29 1.28
C VAL A 428 12.42 -24.71 0.78
N VAL A 429 13.42 -25.27 0.08
CA VAL A 429 13.38 -26.63 -0.43
C VAL A 429 13.28 -27.66 0.69
N GLN A 430 14.01 -27.47 1.79
CA GLN A 430 13.93 -28.35 2.95
C GLN A 430 12.54 -28.28 3.61
N CYS A 431 11.95 -27.08 3.72
CA CYS A 431 10.59 -26.91 4.21
C CYS A 431 9.56 -27.61 3.31
N LEU A 432 9.69 -27.49 1.98
CA LEU A 432 8.82 -28.14 1.01
C LEU A 432 8.87 -29.67 1.14
N ARG A 433 10.08 -30.27 1.21
CA ARG A 433 10.23 -31.72 1.42
C ARG A 433 9.49 -32.20 2.67
N ASN A 434 9.62 -31.45 3.76
CA ASN A 434 9.00 -31.79 5.04
C ASN A 434 7.48 -31.55 5.07
N ALA A 435 6.98 -30.63 4.24
CA ALA A 435 5.54 -30.45 4.02
C ALA A 435 4.92 -31.56 3.13
N GLY A 436 5.71 -32.55 2.69
CA GLY A 436 5.26 -33.64 1.82
C GLY A 436 5.47 -33.39 0.32
N GLU A 437 6.09 -32.28 -0.06
CA GLU A 437 6.25 -31.84 -1.46
C GLU A 437 7.55 -32.37 -2.11
N GLY A 438 7.95 -33.59 -1.78
CA GLY A 438 9.21 -34.18 -2.26
C GLY A 438 9.30 -34.33 -3.79
N GLU A 439 8.20 -34.70 -4.45
CA GLU A 439 8.14 -34.81 -5.92
C GLU A 439 8.14 -33.45 -6.60
N LEU A 440 7.43 -32.47 -6.02
CA LEU A 440 7.45 -31.09 -6.50
C LEU A 440 8.87 -30.52 -6.46
N VAL A 441 9.59 -30.75 -5.36
CA VAL A 441 11.00 -30.34 -5.24
C VAL A 441 11.83 -30.90 -6.38
N LYS A 442 11.71 -32.20 -6.70
CA LYS A 442 12.45 -32.78 -7.83
C LYS A 442 12.14 -32.08 -9.15
N LYS A 443 10.88 -31.73 -9.40
CA LYS A 443 10.44 -31.01 -10.61
C LYS A 443 10.98 -29.57 -10.66
N LEU A 444 10.97 -28.86 -9.53
CA LEU A 444 11.42 -27.47 -9.43
C LEU A 444 12.94 -27.32 -9.52
N THR A 445 13.69 -28.39 -9.21
CA THR A 445 15.16 -28.39 -9.21
C THR A 445 15.77 -29.12 -10.41
N ALA A 446 14.96 -29.79 -11.23
CA ALA A 446 15.43 -30.51 -12.41
C ALA A 446 15.55 -29.56 -13.61
N THR A 447 16.75 -29.02 -13.82
CA THR A 447 17.18 -28.46 -15.12
C THR A 447 18.36 -29.25 -15.68
N ASP A 448 18.30 -29.54 -16.98
CA ASP A 448 19.30 -30.22 -17.80
C ASP A 448 20.61 -29.43 -17.91
N ILE A 449 21.43 -29.45 -16.86
CA ILE A 449 22.81 -28.98 -16.91
C ILE A 449 23.70 -30.10 -16.37
N SER A 450 24.56 -30.61 -17.26
CA SER A 450 25.62 -31.59 -17.00
C SER A 450 26.26 -31.38 -15.64
N LYS A 451 26.22 -32.40 -14.77
CA LYS A 451 26.99 -32.46 -13.52
C LYS A 451 28.41 -31.93 -13.74
N PRO A 452 28.81 -30.78 -13.17
CA PRO A 452 30.21 -30.44 -13.08
C PRO A 452 30.75 -30.91 -11.72
N GLY A 453 32.04 -31.22 -11.71
CA GLY A 453 32.72 -31.94 -10.64
C GLY A 453 32.66 -31.31 -9.25
N THR A 454 33.02 -32.16 -8.29
CA THR A 454 33.53 -31.85 -6.97
C THR A 454 34.11 -30.43 -6.81
N GLY A 455 33.55 -29.60 -5.90
CA GLY A 455 34.41 -28.62 -5.21
C GLY A 455 33.88 -27.25 -4.77
N LYS A 456 32.61 -26.87 -4.93
CA LYS A 456 32.08 -25.65 -4.27
C LYS A 456 30.71 -25.92 -3.64
N LEU A 457 30.63 -25.84 -2.31
CA LEU A 457 29.35 -25.88 -1.59
C LEU A 457 28.52 -24.65 -1.99
N ALA A 458 27.22 -24.84 -2.27
CA ALA A 458 26.29 -23.78 -2.65
C ALA A 458 26.03 -22.80 -1.48
N GLY A 459 25.82 -21.51 -1.78
CA GLY A 459 25.59 -20.42 -0.82
C GLY A 459 26.78 -19.47 -0.58
N ILE A 460 26.53 -18.28 0.00
CA ILE A 460 27.60 -17.33 0.38
C ILE A 460 28.12 -17.67 1.77
N ARG A 461 29.42 -17.99 1.88
CA ARG A 461 30.11 -18.16 3.17
C ARG A 461 30.86 -16.93 3.64
N GLU A 462 31.16 -16.01 2.74
CA GLU A 462 31.85 -14.78 3.08
C GLU A 462 30.94 -13.89 3.94
N VAL A 463 31.39 -13.56 5.16
CA VAL A 463 30.67 -12.65 6.06
C VAL A 463 30.58 -11.27 5.43
N VAL A 464 29.43 -10.64 5.63
CA VAL A 464 29.19 -9.29 5.13
C VAL A 464 30.24 -8.28 5.62
N ARG A 465 30.84 -7.56 4.67
CA ARG A 465 31.78 -6.46 4.91
C ARG A 465 31.07 -5.12 4.80
N ILE A 466 30.59 -4.59 5.91
CA ILE A 466 29.97 -3.27 5.98
C ILE A 466 31.06 -2.22 6.18
N GLN A 467 31.09 -1.21 5.31
CA GLN A 467 31.93 -0.02 5.55
C GLN A 467 31.35 0.79 6.70
N CYS A 468 32.18 1.07 7.70
CA CYS A 468 31.74 1.83 8.85
C CYS A 468 31.62 3.33 8.52
N PRO A 469 30.50 3.97 8.86
CA PRO A 469 30.31 5.41 8.60
C PRO A 469 31.26 6.30 9.42
N LYS A 470 31.72 5.82 10.58
CA LYS A 470 32.59 6.59 11.50
C LYS A 470 34.06 6.54 11.13
N CYS A 471 34.52 5.40 10.63
CA CYS A 471 35.95 5.09 10.47
C CYS A 471 36.35 4.80 9.01
N GLY A 472 35.40 4.58 8.11
CA GLY A 472 35.61 4.16 6.72
C GLY A 472 36.17 2.73 6.55
N ARG A 473 36.53 2.04 7.63
CA ARG A 473 37.07 0.67 7.61
C ARG A 473 35.93 -0.37 7.65
N SER A 474 36.17 -1.56 7.09
CA SER A 474 35.17 -2.63 7.01
C SER A 474 35.09 -3.51 8.27
N SER A 475 33.96 -4.17 8.47
CA SER A 475 33.83 -5.36 9.34
C SER A 475 34.63 -6.54 8.76
N MET A 476 35.05 -7.46 9.63
CA MET A 476 35.72 -8.74 9.25
C MET A 476 34.87 -9.93 9.71
N GLU A 477 35.29 -10.63 10.77
CA GLU A 477 34.79 -11.94 11.22
C GLU A 477 33.35 -11.90 11.76
N LEU A 478 32.88 -10.75 12.23
CA LEU A 478 31.50 -10.52 12.62
C LEU A 478 31.02 -9.23 11.97
N ALA A 479 29.85 -9.30 11.32
CA ALA A 479 29.19 -8.17 10.67
C ALA A 479 28.88 -7.00 11.64
N ASN A 480 28.88 -7.28 12.95
CA ASN A 480 28.33 -6.41 13.96
C ASN A 480 29.24 -5.23 14.35
N PHE A 481 30.56 -5.22 14.07
CA PHE A 481 31.47 -4.18 14.59
C PHE A 481 32.54 -3.66 13.57
N CYS A 482 32.83 -2.35 13.56
CA CYS A 482 33.96 -1.73 12.84
C CYS A 482 35.30 -2.11 13.50
N LYS A 483 36.23 -2.62 12.70
CA LYS A 483 37.60 -2.94 13.14
C LYS A 483 38.44 -1.71 13.53
N GLY A 484 38.19 -0.56 12.90
CA GLY A 484 38.93 0.68 13.12
C GLY A 484 38.63 1.40 14.42
N CYS A 485 37.34 1.56 14.75
CA CYS A 485 36.88 2.38 15.86
C CYS A 485 35.98 1.63 16.86
N GLY A 486 35.74 0.33 16.66
CA GLY A 486 34.88 -0.48 17.52
C GLY A 486 33.38 -0.14 17.40
N GLN A 487 32.99 0.72 16.47
CA GLN A 487 31.59 1.12 16.28
C GLN A 487 30.73 -0.09 15.91
N ARG A 488 29.61 -0.28 16.59
CA ARG A 488 28.63 -1.30 16.22
C ARG A 488 27.92 -0.90 14.92
N LEU A 489 27.80 -1.85 13.99
CA LEU A 489 27.29 -1.65 12.64
C LEU A 489 25.92 -2.30 12.43
N ILE A 490 25.71 -3.47 13.04
CA ILE A 490 24.43 -4.20 13.06
C ILE A 490 24.05 -4.42 14.51
N ASP A 491 22.76 -4.28 14.83
CA ASP A 491 22.27 -4.63 16.16
C ASP A 491 22.42 -6.12 16.46
N GLU A 492 22.62 -6.48 17.74
CA GLU A 492 22.68 -7.88 18.19
C GLU A 492 21.41 -8.58 17.68
N LEU A 493 21.58 -9.49 16.72
CA LEU A 493 20.52 -10.30 16.10
C LEU A 493 19.78 -11.19 17.12
N GLU A 494 20.30 -11.26 18.35
CA GLU A 494 19.73 -11.98 19.49
C GLU A 494 19.85 -11.07 20.73
N PRO A 495 18.73 -10.61 21.33
CA PRO A 495 18.83 -9.87 22.57
C PRO A 495 19.36 -10.78 23.68
N LYS A 496 20.34 -10.30 24.44
CA LYS A 496 20.81 -10.99 25.66
C LYS A 496 19.62 -11.20 26.58
N GLY A 497 19.19 -12.45 26.74
CA GLY A 497 18.25 -12.83 27.78
C GLY A 497 18.74 -12.24 29.12
N LYS A 498 17.85 -11.55 29.84
CA LYS A 498 18.16 -10.96 31.15
C LYS A 498 18.84 -12.02 32.01
N LYS A 499 20.16 -11.91 32.20
CA LYS A 499 20.88 -12.78 33.13
C LYS A 499 20.29 -12.50 34.51
N ARG A 500 19.63 -13.49 35.11
CA ARG A 500 19.33 -13.47 36.54
C ARG A 500 20.65 -13.16 37.26
N PRO A 501 20.71 -12.15 38.15
CA PRO A 501 21.94 -11.87 38.86
C PRO A 501 22.27 -13.07 39.74
N SER A 502 23.28 -13.85 39.35
CA SER A 502 23.78 -14.93 40.19
C SER A 502 24.52 -14.29 41.36
N ALA A 503 23.99 -14.53 42.55
CA ALA A 503 24.65 -14.17 43.79
C ALA A 503 26.03 -14.84 43.91
N ARG A 504 26.95 -14.11 44.56
CA ARG A 504 28.24 -14.49 45.16
C ARG A 504 29.53 -14.46 44.32
N ALA A 505 30.28 -13.39 44.62
CA ALA A 505 31.66 -13.38 45.18
C ALA A 505 32.87 -13.55 44.25
N SER A 506 33.70 -12.50 44.15
CA SER A 506 34.88 -12.37 45.01
C SER A 506 35.56 -11.02 44.84
N GLN A 507 36.11 -10.53 45.95
CA GLN A 507 36.80 -9.25 46.11
C GLN A 507 38.21 -9.36 45.52
N THR A 508 38.67 -8.32 44.80
CA THR A 508 40.08 -7.91 44.84
C THR A 508 40.23 -6.41 44.54
N ARG A 509 40.63 -5.70 45.60
CA ARG A 509 41.32 -4.40 45.76
C ARG A 509 41.63 -3.51 44.53
N MET A 510 41.35 -2.21 44.73
CA MET A 510 41.85 -1.04 43.98
C MET A 510 43.37 -0.78 44.16
N PRO A 511 43.98 0.23 43.48
CA PRO A 511 43.91 1.62 43.96
C PRO A 511 43.72 2.71 42.88
N ALA A 512 43.36 3.90 43.36
CA ALA A 512 42.98 5.12 42.63
C ALA A 512 44.15 6.07 42.31
N ALA A 513 43.98 6.92 41.27
CA ALA A 513 44.55 8.26 41.05
C ALA A 513 44.05 8.77 39.67
N ARG A 514 43.78 10.04 39.35
CA ARG A 514 43.83 11.36 40.01
C ARG A 514 43.03 12.29 39.08
N ALA A 515 42.23 13.19 39.65
CA ALA A 515 41.60 14.29 38.92
C ALA A 515 42.63 15.39 38.59
N SER A 516 42.50 16.04 37.44
CA SER A 516 43.06 17.37 37.20
C SER A 516 42.13 18.19 36.29
N GLN A 517 41.50 19.19 36.91
CA GLN A 517 40.86 20.32 36.27
C GLN A 517 41.91 21.16 35.54
N LEU A 518 41.56 21.69 34.36
CA LEU A 518 42.16 22.91 33.85
C LEU A 518 41.11 23.72 33.08
N ARG A 519 41.18 25.02 33.33
CA ARG A 519 40.17 26.07 33.13
C ARG A 519 40.64 27.00 32.00
N LEU A 520 39.67 27.65 31.34
CA LEU A 520 39.70 28.96 30.64
C LEU A 520 40.27 29.05 29.21
N PRO A 521 39.97 30.13 28.42
CA PRO A 521 39.01 31.23 28.62
C PRO A 521 38.09 31.55 27.41
N ALA A 522 37.14 32.45 27.66
CA ALA A 522 36.30 33.16 26.70
C ALA A 522 37.01 34.34 26.01
N ALA A 523 36.67 34.58 24.75
CA ALA A 523 36.86 35.82 23.98
C ALA A 523 35.69 35.88 22.98
N GLY A 524 35.04 36.98 22.63
CA GLY A 524 35.30 38.40 22.79
C GLY A 524 34.56 39.05 21.62
N VAL A 525 33.49 39.80 21.92
CA VAL A 525 32.62 40.46 20.95
C VAL A 525 33.36 41.65 20.32
N VAL A 526 33.33 41.76 18.98
CA VAL A 526 33.77 42.96 18.25
C VAL A 526 32.64 43.41 17.33
N GLY A 527 32.15 44.62 17.55
CA GLY A 527 31.14 45.28 16.72
C GLY A 527 31.75 46.03 15.54
N ALA A 528 30.91 46.29 14.52
CA ALA A 528 31.17 47.21 13.43
C ALA A 528 29.84 47.87 12.98
N PRO A 529 29.88 49.06 12.34
CA PRO A 529 29.00 50.18 12.69
C PRO A 529 27.78 50.38 11.77
N ALA A 530 26.86 51.22 12.25
CA ALA A 530 25.65 51.69 11.59
C ALA A 530 25.94 52.63 10.40
N VAL A 531 25.17 52.47 9.32
CA VAL A 531 25.05 53.45 8.23
C VAL A 531 23.57 53.80 8.07
N VAL A 532 23.27 55.09 8.22
CA VAL A 532 22.01 55.74 7.85
C VAL A 532 22.31 56.60 6.63
N VAL A 533 21.42 56.65 5.61
CA VAL A 533 20.98 57.86 4.87
C VAL A 533 19.96 57.49 3.75
N GLN A 534 18.73 57.98 3.98
CA GLN A 534 17.71 58.62 3.11
C GLN A 534 17.05 57.96 1.86
N PRO A 535 15.78 58.37 1.54
CA PRO A 535 14.92 57.73 0.52
C PRO A 535 14.66 58.56 -0.76
N ALA A 536 13.98 57.90 -1.73
CA ALA A 536 13.26 58.38 -2.94
C ALA A 536 14.01 58.32 -4.29
N PRO A 537 13.34 58.30 -5.48
CA PRO A 537 11.90 58.33 -5.78
C PRO A 537 11.39 57.22 -6.77
N LEU A 538 10.06 57.12 -6.91
CA LEU A 538 9.34 56.31 -7.92
C LEU A 538 9.61 56.76 -9.37
N PRO A 539 9.58 55.84 -10.35
CA PRO A 539 9.04 56.16 -11.67
C PRO A 539 7.98 55.16 -12.13
N ILE A 540 6.77 55.70 -12.27
CA ILE A 540 5.69 55.19 -13.12
C ILE A 540 6.22 55.14 -14.55
N ILE A 541 6.29 53.95 -15.18
CA ILE A 541 6.31 53.66 -16.64
C ILE A 541 6.59 52.15 -16.91
N SER A 542 6.83 51.29 -15.92
CA SER A 542 7.06 49.84 -16.17
C SER A 542 5.81 48.95 -16.30
N SER A 543 4.59 49.49 -16.14
CA SER A 543 3.36 48.66 -16.08
C SER A 543 2.77 48.25 -17.43
N LEU A 544 3.18 48.88 -18.54
CA LEU A 544 2.66 48.55 -19.88
C LEU A 544 3.56 47.58 -20.66
N LEU A 545 4.86 47.50 -20.33
CA LEU A 545 5.77 46.52 -20.96
C LEU A 545 5.76 45.16 -20.25
N THR A 546 5.47 45.11 -18.95
CA THR A 546 5.37 43.86 -18.20
C THR A 546 4.07 43.10 -18.51
N THR A 547 2.97 43.79 -18.80
CA THR A 547 1.69 43.15 -19.16
C THR A 547 1.71 42.51 -20.55
N ALA A 548 2.38 43.12 -21.53
CA ALA A 548 2.57 42.53 -22.85
C ALA A 548 3.55 41.34 -22.84
N LEU A 549 4.61 41.40 -22.03
CA LEU A 549 5.56 40.30 -21.89
C LEU A 549 4.94 39.10 -21.15
N VAL A 550 4.08 39.35 -20.15
CA VAL A 550 3.39 38.29 -19.40
C VAL A 550 2.30 37.62 -20.24
N MET A 551 1.56 38.33 -21.10
CA MET A 551 0.60 37.68 -22.01
C MET A 551 1.27 36.92 -23.17
N GLY A 552 2.41 37.40 -23.67
CA GLY A 552 3.19 36.69 -24.70
C GLY A 552 3.85 35.41 -24.16
N LEU A 553 4.33 35.43 -22.92
CA LEU A 553 4.95 34.28 -22.26
C LEU A 553 3.93 33.24 -21.76
N THR A 554 2.69 33.63 -21.44
CA THR A 554 1.65 32.66 -21.05
C THR A 554 1.09 31.87 -22.24
N TRP A 555 1.02 32.46 -23.43
CA TRP A 555 0.52 31.75 -24.61
C TRP A 555 1.58 30.82 -25.25
N ALA A 556 2.85 31.21 -25.24
CA ALA A 556 3.95 30.33 -25.67
C ALA A 556 4.32 29.26 -24.60
N GLY A 557 4.18 29.58 -23.31
CA GLY A 557 4.36 28.63 -22.21
C GLY A 557 3.30 27.53 -22.17
N ALA A 558 2.05 27.82 -22.56
CA ALA A 558 0.97 26.84 -22.62
C ALA A 558 1.13 25.78 -23.74
N GLN A 559 1.92 26.07 -24.78
CA GLN A 559 2.15 25.16 -25.92
C GLN A 559 3.49 24.40 -25.82
N ALA A 560 4.41 24.82 -24.95
CA ALA A 560 5.73 24.19 -24.74
C ALA A 560 5.92 23.50 -23.37
N LEU A 561 4.89 23.52 -22.52
CA LEU A 561 4.75 22.53 -21.46
C LEU A 561 4.55 21.17 -22.12
N PRO A 562 5.31 20.12 -21.77
CA PRO A 562 4.85 18.78 -22.08
C PRO A 562 3.44 18.71 -21.51
N LYS A 563 2.45 18.43 -22.38
CA LYS A 563 1.12 18.03 -21.92
C LYS A 563 1.38 17.04 -20.78
N PRO A 564 0.74 17.19 -19.60
CA PRO A 564 0.86 16.15 -18.59
C PRO A 564 0.58 14.85 -19.33
N ASN A 565 1.56 13.95 -19.35
CA ASN A 565 1.34 12.60 -19.82
C ASN A 565 0.44 12.01 -18.73
N VAL A 566 -0.85 12.26 -18.89
CA VAL A 566 -1.93 11.51 -18.28
C VAL A 566 -1.80 10.13 -18.89
N ILE A 567 -1.04 9.30 -18.20
CA ILE A 567 -1.17 7.86 -18.31
C ILE A 567 -2.53 7.59 -17.67
N PRO A 568 -3.44 6.90 -18.35
CA PRO A 568 -4.86 6.95 -18.08
C PRO A 568 -5.20 6.21 -16.79
N ASN A 569 -4.96 6.83 -15.64
CA ASN A 569 -5.69 6.49 -14.42
C ASN A 569 -7.12 6.93 -14.70
N MET A 570 -7.99 5.96 -14.97
CA MET A 570 -9.37 6.13 -15.44
C MET A 570 -10.23 7.02 -14.54
N GLY A 571 -9.69 7.56 -13.45
CA GLY A 571 -10.41 8.48 -12.60
C GLY A 571 -11.66 7.87 -12.02
N LEU A 572 -11.58 6.55 -11.88
CA LEU A 572 -12.55 5.68 -11.31
C LEU A 572 -12.13 5.50 -9.86
N SER A 573 -12.99 5.88 -8.94
CA SER A 573 -12.94 5.46 -7.54
C SER A 573 -13.93 4.33 -7.36
N PHE A 574 -13.57 3.34 -6.54
CA PHE A 574 -14.54 2.35 -6.07
C PHE A 574 -15.27 2.96 -4.88
N PRO A 575 -16.59 3.12 -4.95
CA PRO A 575 -17.32 3.60 -3.78
C PRO A 575 -17.37 2.49 -2.73
N ASP A 576 -17.19 2.84 -1.45
CA ASP A 576 -17.31 1.90 -0.32
C ASP A 576 -18.69 1.21 -0.27
N ILE A 577 -19.72 1.85 -0.85
CA ILE A 577 -21.08 1.35 -1.00
C ILE A 577 -21.59 1.73 -2.40
N PRO A 578 -22.16 0.81 -3.19
CA PRO A 578 -22.70 1.13 -4.51
C PRO A 578 -23.81 2.19 -4.39
N ARG A 579 -23.82 3.21 -5.27
CA ARG A 579 -24.88 4.23 -5.27
C ARG A 579 -26.24 3.67 -5.63
N VAL A 580 -26.25 2.65 -6.48
CA VAL A 580 -27.46 1.94 -6.89
C VAL A 580 -27.26 0.43 -6.86
N ARG A 581 -28.25 -0.27 -6.29
CA ARG A 581 -28.37 -1.72 -6.38
C ARG A 581 -29.34 -2.09 -7.49
N VAL A 582 -28.97 -3.08 -8.30
CA VAL A 582 -29.77 -3.58 -9.41
C VAL A 582 -30.12 -5.02 -9.10
N GLU A 583 -31.41 -5.29 -8.92
CA GLU A 583 -31.96 -6.63 -8.81
C GLU A 583 -32.76 -6.94 -10.08
N MET A 584 -32.73 -8.19 -10.52
CA MET A 584 -33.53 -8.64 -11.64
C MET A 584 -34.65 -9.55 -11.16
N LEU A 585 -35.85 -9.30 -11.71
CA LEU A 585 -37.04 -10.09 -11.48
C LEU A 585 -37.35 -10.84 -12.77
N GLU A 586 -37.01 -12.12 -12.81
CA GLU A 586 -37.25 -13.03 -13.92
C GLU A 586 -38.62 -13.70 -13.79
N TRP A 587 -39.31 -13.86 -14.92
CA TRP A 587 -40.61 -14.51 -14.99
C TRP A 587 -40.53 -15.93 -15.52
N VAL A 588 -40.99 -16.88 -14.71
CA VAL A 588 -40.98 -18.33 -15.03
C VAL A 588 -42.32 -18.74 -15.65
N SER A 589 -42.32 -19.09 -16.94
CA SER A 589 -43.55 -19.38 -17.70
C SER A 589 -44.21 -20.74 -17.40
N ASP A 590 -43.48 -21.71 -16.86
CA ASP A 590 -43.92 -23.11 -16.75
C ASP A 590 -44.36 -23.53 -15.33
N ALA A 591 -44.55 -22.58 -14.42
CA ALA A 591 -44.99 -22.85 -13.06
C ALA A 591 -46.52 -23.02 -12.95
N ALA A 592 -46.98 -24.00 -12.17
CA ALA A 592 -48.41 -24.27 -11.94
C ALA A 592 -49.17 -23.10 -11.24
N ALA A 593 -48.42 -22.13 -10.70
CA ALA A 593 -48.86 -20.80 -10.30
C ALA A 593 -47.74 -19.80 -10.66
N PRO A 594 -48.05 -18.58 -11.10
CA PRO A 594 -47.04 -17.63 -11.57
C PRO A 594 -46.06 -17.19 -10.46
N THR A 595 -44.76 -17.44 -10.62
CA THR A 595 -43.70 -17.09 -9.63
C THR A 595 -42.56 -16.26 -10.26
N CYS A 596 -42.17 -15.15 -9.62
CA CYS A 596 -40.98 -14.38 -9.99
C CYS A 596 -39.76 -14.92 -9.27
N GLN A 597 -38.67 -15.20 -10.00
CA GLN A 597 -37.37 -15.47 -9.40
C GLN A 597 -36.58 -14.16 -9.29
N ARG A 598 -36.01 -13.90 -8.10
CA ARG A 598 -35.24 -12.68 -7.83
C ARG A 598 -33.75 -12.99 -7.84
N HIS A 599 -33.03 -12.29 -8.70
CA HIS A 599 -31.58 -12.40 -8.83
C HIS A 599 -30.92 -11.12 -8.30
N LYS A 600 -30.12 -11.26 -7.25
CA LYS A 600 -29.52 -10.12 -6.52
C LYS A 600 -28.30 -9.51 -7.22
N SER A 601 -27.71 -10.23 -8.18
CA SER A 601 -26.55 -9.80 -8.97
C SER A 601 -26.56 -10.46 -10.35
N PRO A 602 -27.44 -10.03 -11.28
CA PRO A 602 -27.73 -10.74 -12.53
C PRO A 602 -26.62 -10.68 -13.60
N ASN A 603 -25.41 -10.25 -13.26
CA ASN A 603 -24.35 -10.06 -14.23
C ASN A 603 -23.85 -11.40 -14.77
N ASN A 604 -23.63 -11.49 -16.09
CA ASN A 604 -23.26 -12.70 -16.81
C ASN A 604 -24.28 -13.86 -16.79
N GLU A 605 -25.52 -13.63 -16.37
CA GLU A 605 -26.57 -14.65 -16.43
C GLU A 605 -26.89 -15.03 -17.88
N VAL A 606 -27.19 -16.33 -18.10
CA VAL A 606 -27.41 -16.92 -19.42
C VAL A 606 -28.89 -17.27 -19.56
N PHE A 607 -29.55 -16.57 -20.48
CA PHE A 607 -30.97 -16.71 -20.79
C PHE A 607 -31.23 -17.57 -22.02
N SER A 608 -32.39 -18.22 -22.04
CA SER A 608 -32.89 -19.05 -23.13
C SER A 608 -34.30 -18.65 -23.59
N GLY A 609 -34.45 -18.33 -24.89
CA GLY A 609 -35.77 -18.25 -25.52
C GLY A 609 -36.61 -17.01 -25.18
N ASN A 610 -37.89 -17.23 -24.83
CA ASN A 610 -38.91 -16.18 -24.66
C ASN A 610 -39.03 -15.65 -23.21
N GLU A 611 -37.98 -15.82 -22.40
CA GLU A 611 -37.93 -15.40 -21.00
C GLU A 611 -38.14 -13.87 -20.89
N LYS A 612 -38.97 -13.47 -19.93
CA LYS A 612 -39.33 -12.08 -19.65
C LYS A 612 -38.77 -11.67 -18.30
N PHE A 613 -38.15 -10.50 -18.21
CA PHE A 613 -37.64 -9.97 -16.94
C PHE A 613 -37.84 -8.45 -16.82
N SER A 614 -37.75 -7.95 -15.60
CA SER A 614 -37.68 -6.52 -15.29
C SER A 614 -36.52 -6.24 -14.33
N LEU A 615 -36.07 -4.98 -14.32
CA LEU A 615 -34.93 -4.56 -13.51
C LEU A 615 -35.41 -3.60 -12.41
N GLU A 616 -35.21 -3.98 -11.15
CA GLU A 616 -35.47 -3.15 -9.99
C GLU A 616 -34.18 -2.44 -9.57
N VAL A 617 -34.16 -1.11 -9.69
CA VAL A 617 -33.00 -0.28 -9.32
C VAL A 617 -33.33 0.50 -8.07
N THR A 618 -32.55 0.28 -7.00
CA THR A 618 -32.71 0.96 -5.71
C THR A 618 -31.56 1.92 -5.48
N ALA A 619 -31.86 3.19 -5.18
CA ALA A 619 -30.84 4.18 -4.84
C ALA A 619 -30.44 4.09 -3.37
N ASP A 620 -29.16 3.84 -3.08
CA ASP A 620 -28.61 3.87 -1.72
C ASP A 620 -28.06 5.26 -1.35
N THR A 621 -27.85 6.11 -2.36
CA THR A 621 -27.54 7.54 -2.23
C THR A 621 -28.49 8.36 -3.09
N PRO A 622 -28.90 9.58 -2.68
CA PRO A 622 -29.74 10.43 -3.52
C PRO A 622 -29.11 10.71 -4.89
N SER A 623 -29.74 10.30 -5.99
CA SER A 623 -29.13 10.38 -7.32
C SER A 623 -30.17 10.43 -8.45
N TYR A 624 -29.82 11.07 -9.55
CA TYR A 624 -30.53 10.93 -10.83
C TYR A 624 -30.08 9.63 -11.49
N VAL A 625 -31.02 8.77 -11.87
CA VAL A 625 -30.72 7.42 -12.40
C VAL A 625 -31.07 7.36 -13.88
N TYR A 626 -30.14 6.86 -14.69
CA TYR A 626 -30.32 6.61 -16.11
C TYR A 626 -29.91 5.18 -16.45
N CYS A 627 -30.61 4.55 -17.40
CA CYS A 627 -30.28 3.22 -17.90
C CYS A 627 -30.17 3.29 -19.42
N LEU A 628 -28.97 3.09 -19.95
CA LEU A 628 -28.74 2.94 -21.39
C LEU A 628 -28.55 1.45 -21.72
N TYR A 629 -29.06 1.06 -22.88
CA TYR A 629 -28.98 -0.27 -23.42
C TYR A 629 -28.14 -0.25 -24.69
N ARG A 630 -27.23 -1.22 -24.82
CA ARG A 630 -26.48 -1.49 -26.05
C ARG A 630 -26.75 -2.91 -26.51
N GLY A 631 -27.45 -3.01 -27.63
CA GLY A 631 -27.77 -4.25 -28.31
C GLY A 631 -26.54 -5.01 -28.81
N ASN A 632 -26.64 -6.33 -28.97
CA ASN A 632 -25.62 -7.11 -29.69
C ASN A 632 -25.41 -6.61 -31.15
N SER A 633 -26.46 -6.07 -31.77
CA SER A 633 -26.39 -5.41 -33.09
C SER A 633 -25.61 -4.07 -33.09
N GLY A 634 -25.21 -3.59 -31.92
CA GLY A 634 -24.50 -2.33 -31.73
C GLY A 634 -25.40 -1.11 -31.56
N SER A 635 -26.73 -1.26 -31.68
CA SER A 635 -27.68 -0.17 -31.44
C SER A 635 -27.66 0.28 -29.97
N VAL A 636 -27.78 1.58 -29.74
CA VAL A 636 -27.79 2.18 -28.40
C VAL A 636 -29.12 2.90 -28.17
N ALA A 637 -29.76 2.67 -27.03
CA ALA A 637 -31.01 3.31 -26.64
C ALA A 637 -31.01 3.71 -25.16
N LEU A 638 -31.69 4.81 -24.83
CA LEU A 638 -32.03 5.15 -23.44
C LEU A 638 -33.31 4.38 -23.06
N ILE A 639 -33.24 3.59 -21.99
CA ILE A 639 -34.37 2.80 -21.47
C ILE A 639 -35.07 3.51 -20.32
N TYR A 640 -34.30 4.25 -19.52
CA TYR A 640 -34.85 5.05 -18.41
C TYR A 640 -34.01 6.32 -18.23
N PRO A 641 -34.65 7.48 -17.95
CA PRO A 641 -36.09 7.74 -17.95
C PRO A 641 -36.67 7.79 -19.37
N VAL A 642 -37.97 7.50 -19.52
CA VAL A 642 -38.67 7.53 -20.82
C VAL A 642 -39.38 8.88 -21.05
N ILE A 643 -39.81 9.52 -19.96
CA ILE A 643 -40.49 10.81 -19.95
C ILE A 643 -39.85 11.74 -18.92
N GLU A 644 -39.95 13.05 -19.13
CA GLU A 644 -39.36 14.05 -18.24
C GLU A 644 -39.86 13.94 -16.78
N ALA A 645 -41.10 13.50 -16.58
CA ALA A 645 -41.66 13.28 -15.24
C ALA A 645 -40.93 12.17 -14.45
N GLN A 646 -40.23 11.25 -15.11
CA GLN A 646 -39.42 10.19 -14.47
C GLN A 646 -37.98 10.65 -14.18
N ASP A 647 -37.52 11.73 -14.79
CA ASP A 647 -36.17 12.29 -14.62
C ASP A 647 -36.12 13.22 -13.39
N GLN A 648 -36.38 12.61 -12.23
CA GLN A 648 -36.37 13.24 -10.91
C GLN A 648 -35.30 12.61 -10.03
N LEU A 649 -34.86 13.35 -9.02
CA LEU A 649 -33.90 12.85 -8.04
C LEU A 649 -34.52 11.71 -7.22
N LEU A 650 -33.92 10.53 -7.27
CA LEU A 650 -34.34 9.38 -6.47
C LEU A 650 -33.71 9.48 -5.08
N GLU A 651 -34.53 9.51 -4.03
CA GLU A 651 -34.05 9.55 -2.64
C GLU A 651 -33.52 8.19 -2.17
N LYS A 652 -32.67 8.20 -1.14
CA LYS A 652 -32.12 6.98 -0.53
C LYS A 652 -33.23 6.00 -0.10
N GLY A 653 -33.09 4.74 -0.49
CA GLY A 653 -34.01 3.64 -0.19
C GLY A 653 -35.23 3.55 -1.13
N LYS A 654 -35.37 4.45 -2.12
CA LYS A 654 -36.43 4.34 -3.12
C LYS A 654 -35.98 3.48 -4.30
N SER A 655 -36.90 2.67 -4.81
CA SER A 655 -36.69 1.76 -5.93
C SER A 655 -37.54 2.16 -7.13
N ILE A 656 -36.98 2.00 -8.32
CA ILE A 656 -37.67 2.16 -9.60
C ILE A 656 -37.62 0.83 -10.35
N ASN A 657 -38.68 0.53 -11.12
CA ASN A 657 -38.71 -0.63 -11.99
C ASN A 657 -38.52 -0.16 -13.44
N ILE A 658 -37.51 -0.72 -14.11
CA ILE A 658 -37.12 -0.41 -15.48
C ILE A 658 -37.49 -1.60 -16.38
N ALA A 659 -38.22 -1.30 -17.45
CA ALA A 659 -38.60 -2.27 -18.47
C ALA A 659 -38.83 -1.60 -19.84
N LEU A 660 -38.66 -2.37 -20.93
CA LEU A 660 -38.89 -1.91 -22.31
C LEU A 660 -40.37 -2.03 -22.71
N GLY A 661 -40.88 -0.98 -23.35
CA GLY A 661 -42.30 -0.81 -23.73
C GLY A 661 -42.77 -1.70 -24.89
N GLY A 662 -42.87 -3.01 -24.66
CA GLY A 662 -43.80 -3.88 -25.39
C GLY A 662 -45.22 -3.83 -24.79
N GLU A 663 -46.21 -4.39 -25.48
CA GLU A 663 -47.60 -4.48 -25.00
C GLU A 663 -47.65 -4.91 -23.53
N ALA A 664 -48.36 -4.14 -22.71
CA ALA A 664 -48.53 -4.39 -21.28
C ALA A 664 -49.01 -5.83 -21.04
N SER A 665 -48.14 -6.67 -20.48
CA SER A 665 -48.56 -7.98 -19.99
C SER A 665 -49.24 -7.74 -18.64
N GLN A 666 -50.47 -8.22 -18.47
CA GLN A 666 -51.21 -8.08 -17.20
C GLN A 666 -50.80 -9.22 -16.27
N ASP A 667 -50.49 -8.90 -15.00
CA ASP A 667 -50.52 -9.90 -13.94
C ASP A 667 -51.98 -10.29 -13.59
N GLU A 668 -52.18 -11.38 -12.83
CA GLU A 668 -53.53 -11.85 -12.45
C GLU A 668 -54.32 -10.87 -11.54
N LYS A 669 -53.70 -9.77 -11.09
CA LYS A 669 -54.36 -8.66 -10.36
C LYS A 669 -54.69 -7.46 -11.25
N GLY A 670 -54.51 -7.60 -12.56
CA GLY A 670 -54.74 -6.53 -13.55
C GLY A 670 -53.66 -5.46 -13.56
N LYS A 671 -52.51 -5.70 -12.92
CA LYS A 671 -51.39 -4.77 -12.91
C LYS A 671 -50.58 -4.98 -14.19
N ALA A 672 -50.65 -3.99 -15.07
CA ALA A 672 -49.83 -3.94 -16.27
C ALA A 672 -48.35 -3.87 -15.87
N PHE A 673 -47.54 -4.79 -16.41
CA PHE A 673 -46.08 -4.69 -16.33
C PHE A 673 -45.46 -4.76 -17.73
N GLN A 674 -44.39 -4.00 -17.90
CA GLN A 674 -43.54 -4.01 -19.08
C GLN A 674 -42.37 -4.95 -18.77
N ALA A 675 -41.84 -5.64 -19.78
CA ALA A 675 -40.74 -6.58 -19.60
C ALA A 675 -39.78 -6.52 -20.78
N PHE A 676 -38.51 -6.80 -20.52
CA PHE A 676 -37.52 -7.04 -21.55
C PHE A 676 -37.79 -8.39 -22.23
N THR A 677 -37.57 -8.43 -23.55
CA THR A 677 -37.56 -9.64 -24.37
C THR A 677 -36.37 -9.58 -25.31
N PHE A 678 -35.67 -10.69 -25.49
CA PHE A 678 -34.53 -10.77 -26.40
C PHE A 678 -34.96 -11.18 -27.80
N ASP A 679 -34.23 -10.73 -28.82
CA ASP A 679 -34.37 -11.31 -30.15
C ASP A 679 -33.79 -12.73 -30.17
N LYS A 680 -34.24 -13.58 -31.09
CA LYS A 680 -33.90 -15.01 -31.13
C LYS A 680 -32.44 -15.29 -31.54
N THR A 681 -31.54 -14.31 -31.45
CA THR A 681 -30.15 -14.43 -31.87
C THR A 681 -29.22 -14.60 -30.67
N ALA A 682 -28.18 -15.43 -30.82
CA ALA A 682 -27.19 -15.59 -29.75
C ALA A 682 -26.33 -14.33 -29.64
N GLY A 683 -26.17 -13.80 -28.43
CA GLY A 683 -25.51 -12.51 -28.23
C GLY A 683 -25.28 -12.15 -26.77
N THR A 684 -24.64 -11.00 -26.55
CA THR A 684 -24.47 -10.39 -25.23
C THR A 684 -25.08 -9.01 -25.24
N GLU A 685 -26.06 -8.82 -24.36
CA GLU A 685 -26.79 -7.57 -24.18
C GLU A 685 -26.18 -6.79 -23.02
N ARG A 686 -25.98 -5.48 -23.21
CA ARG A 686 -25.32 -4.63 -22.21
C ARG A 686 -26.25 -3.54 -21.72
N PHE A 687 -26.38 -3.46 -20.39
CA PHE A 687 -27.10 -2.41 -19.69
C PHE A 687 -26.11 -1.58 -18.89
N ILE A 688 -26.14 -0.27 -19.08
CA ILE A 688 -25.26 0.70 -18.44
C ILE A 688 -26.13 1.58 -17.55
N PHE A 689 -25.99 1.41 -16.25
CA PHE A 689 -26.65 2.23 -15.24
C PHE A 689 -25.76 3.41 -14.88
N VAL A 690 -26.35 4.60 -14.85
CA VAL A 690 -25.68 5.85 -14.49
C VAL A 690 -26.43 6.47 -13.32
N ALA A 691 -25.76 6.67 -12.19
CA ALA A 691 -26.30 7.38 -11.04
C ALA A 691 -25.49 8.66 -10.79
N SER A 692 -26.11 9.82 -10.99
CA SER A 692 -25.41 11.11 -11.01
C SER A 692 -26.00 12.10 -10.00
N SER A 693 -25.14 12.94 -9.43
CA SER A 693 -25.59 14.10 -8.63
C SER A 693 -26.21 15.21 -9.50
N GLN A 694 -25.93 15.22 -10.80
CA GLN A 694 -26.45 16.18 -11.79
C GLN A 694 -27.37 15.52 -12.80
N LYS A 695 -28.36 16.28 -13.29
CA LYS A 695 -29.27 15.84 -14.35
C LYS A 695 -28.50 15.65 -15.67
N ALA A 696 -28.64 14.49 -16.31
CA ALA A 696 -28.04 14.22 -17.61
C ALA A 696 -28.89 14.78 -18.76
N ARG A 697 -28.27 15.06 -19.91
CA ARG A 697 -28.96 15.58 -21.10
C ARG A 697 -29.59 14.49 -21.98
N PHE A 698 -29.57 13.22 -21.54
CA PHE A 698 -29.99 12.08 -22.35
C PHE A 698 -31.42 12.16 -22.87
N LEU A 699 -32.38 12.71 -22.11
CA LEU A 699 -33.75 12.84 -22.61
C LEU A 699 -33.90 13.84 -23.78
N ASN A 700 -33.01 14.83 -23.87
CA ASN A 700 -33.15 15.96 -24.77
C ASN A 700 -32.35 15.79 -26.07
N ASP A 701 -31.33 14.94 -26.06
CA ASP A 701 -30.42 14.74 -27.19
C ASP A 701 -30.07 13.26 -27.35
N GLN A 702 -30.49 12.65 -28.45
CA GLN A 702 -30.16 11.26 -28.78
C GLN A 702 -28.78 11.11 -29.40
N SER A 703 -28.20 12.19 -29.96
CA SER A 703 -26.91 12.15 -30.65
C SER A 703 -25.74 11.88 -29.68
N ILE A 704 -25.98 12.07 -28.38
CA ILE A 704 -24.98 11.83 -27.32
C ILE A 704 -24.95 10.39 -26.81
N TYR A 705 -25.91 9.53 -27.17
CA TYR A 705 -26.00 8.17 -26.64
C TYR A 705 -24.81 7.30 -27.02
N GLU A 706 -24.51 7.22 -28.31
CA GLU A 706 -23.42 6.38 -28.82
C GLU A 706 -22.04 6.89 -28.37
N PRO A 707 -21.72 8.20 -28.42
CA PRO A 707 -20.50 8.73 -27.81
C PRO A 707 -20.39 8.48 -26.31
N PHE A 708 -21.48 8.59 -25.56
CA PHE A 708 -21.49 8.36 -24.11
C PHE A 708 -21.27 6.88 -23.78
N VAL A 709 -22.04 5.98 -24.40
CA VAL A 709 -21.94 4.53 -24.17
C VAL A 709 -20.57 4.00 -24.56
N LYS A 710 -19.99 4.49 -25.67
CA LYS A 710 -18.62 4.13 -26.03
C LYS A 710 -17.63 4.53 -24.94
N HIS A 711 -17.70 5.78 -24.45
CA HIS A 711 -16.80 6.27 -23.41
C HIS A 711 -17.01 5.54 -22.08
N ALA A 712 -18.27 5.30 -21.69
CA ALA A 712 -18.61 4.56 -20.48
C ALA A 712 -18.14 3.10 -20.57
N LEU A 713 -18.25 2.44 -21.71
CA LEU A 713 -17.74 1.08 -21.89
C LEU A 713 -16.22 1.03 -21.96
N ASP A 714 -15.56 2.03 -22.57
CA ASP A 714 -14.10 2.14 -22.50
C ASP A 714 -13.66 2.26 -21.03
N LEU A 715 -14.44 2.98 -20.20
CA LEU A 715 -14.23 3.08 -18.76
C LEU A 715 -14.60 1.80 -17.97
N LEU A 716 -15.55 1.01 -18.46
CA LEU A 716 -16.01 -0.22 -17.80
C LEU A 716 -15.36 -1.49 -18.38
N SER A 717 -14.42 -1.36 -19.33
CA SER A 717 -13.83 -2.46 -20.12
C SER A 717 -12.81 -3.34 -19.37
N THR A 718 -12.70 -3.16 -18.05
CA THR A 718 -11.81 -3.94 -17.19
C THR A 718 -12.68 -4.93 -16.40
N ASP A 719 -12.32 -6.21 -16.36
CA ASP A 719 -13.15 -7.30 -15.84
C ASP A 719 -13.45 -7.23 -14.31
N ASP A 720 -13.05 -6.15 -13.62
CA ASP A 720 -13.05 -6.00 -12.16
C ASP A 720 -14.26 -5.21 -11.58
N TYR A 721 -15.23 -4.75 -12.39
CA TYR A 721 -16.26 -3.77 -11.97
C TYR A 721 -17.64 -4.34 -11.58
N ILE A 722 -17.68 -5.40 -10.77
CA ILE A 722 -18.93 -6.13 -10.43
C ILE A 722 -19.98 -5.23 -9.74
N ASP A 723 -19.52 -4.28 -8.90
CA ASP A 723 -20.37 -3.36 -8.13
C ASP A 723 -20.27 -1.89 -8.60
N GLY A 724 -19.85 -1.68 -9.85
CA GLY A 724 -19.77 -0.36 -10.48
C GLY A 724 -18.61 0.52 -10.00
N VAL A 725 -18.47 1.68 -10.61
CA VAL A 725 -17.35 2.63 -10.43
C VAL A 725 -17.87 4.06 -10.32
N GLU A 726 -17.23 4.88 -9.51
CA GLU A 726 -17.47 6.33 -9.47
C GLU A 726 -16.45 7.09 -10.30
N THR A 727 -16.92 8.05 -11.09
CA THR A 727 -16.10 8.99 -11.85
C THR A 727 -16.65 10.40 -11.66
N ASN A 728 -16.17 11.37 -12.44
CA ASN A 728 -16.71 12.72 -12.43
C ASN A 728 -17.21 13.18 -13.83
N VAL A 729 -18.05 14.20 -13.81
CA VAL A 729 -18.66 14.82 -15.01
C VAL A 729 -17.59 15.29 -15.99
N ASP A 730 -16.46 15.82 -15.50
CA ASP A 730 -15.35 16.27 -16.34
C ASP A 730 -14.70 15.13 -17.13
N LYS A 731 -14.59 13.94 -16.55
CA LYS A 731 -13.97 12.78 -17.21
C LYS A 731 -14.90 12.12 -18.21
N LEU A 732 -16.19 12.00 -17.89
CA LEU A 732 -17.17 11.52 -18.86
C LEU A 732 -17.34 12.52 -20.01
N GLY A 733 -17.34 13.81 -19.68
CA GLY A 733 -17.48 14.92 -20.59
C GLY A 733 -18.65 15.81 -20.16
N PRO A 734 -18.41 17.11 -19.87
CA PRO A 734 -19.46 18.00 -19.34
C PRO A 734 -20.63 18.19 -20.33
N ARG A 735 -20.42 17.92 -21.63
CA ARG A 735 -21.47 17.94 -22.66
C ARG A 735 -22.64 16.98 -22.38
N PHE A 736 -22.44 15.95 -21.57
CA PHE A 736 -23.45 14.93 -21.26
C PHE A 736 -24.38 15.34 -20.11
N PHE A 737 -24.03 16.37 -19.33
CA PHE A 737 -24.71 16.76 -18.10
C PHE A 737 -25.21 18.22 -18.17
N ALA A 738 -26.30 18.53 -17.46
CA ALA A 738 -26.82 19.88 -17.35
C ALA A 738 -25.90 20.76 -16.47
N ASP A 739 -26.00 22.08 -16.62
CA ASP A 739 -25.12 22.97 -15.86
C ASP A 739 -25.42 22.89 -14.34
N PRO A 740 -24.39 22.99 -13.45
CA PRO A 740 -24.51 22.70 -12.02
C PRO A 740 -25.61 23.51 -11.30
N GLY A 741 -25.89 24.73 -11.77
CA GLY A 741 -26.87 25.65 -11.19
C GLY A 741 -28.34 25.20 -11.31
N THR A 742 -28.63 24.14 -12.07
CA THR A 742 -30.00 23.60 -12.26
C THR A 742 -30.31 22.37 -11.38
N SER A 743 -29.31 21.82 -10.69
CA SER A 743 -29.43 20.58 -9.92
C SER A 743 -29.69 20.84 -8.42
N ARG A 744 -30.59 20.09 -7.79
CA ARG A 744 -30.98 20.28 -6.37
C ARG A 744 -29.99 19.70 -5.36
N VAL A 745 -28.96 18.97 -5.80
CA VAL A 745 -27.97 18.28 -4.94
C VAL A 745 -26.61 18.96 -5.07
N GLY A 746 -26.49 20.17 -4.55
CA GLY A 746 -25.30 20.99 -4.80
C GLY A 746 -25.04 22.15 -3.85
N LEU A 747 -25.51 22.11 -2.60
CA LEU A 747 -25.27 23.18 -1.62
C LEU A 747 -24.14 22.89 -0.60
N SER A 748 -23.50 21.72 -0.66
CA SER A 748 -22.24 21.45 0.04
C SER A 748 -21.22 20.94 -0.99
N GLY A 749 -20.18 21.73 -1.27
CA GLY A 749 -19.24 21.56 -2.39
C GLY A 749 -18.35 20.30 -2.40
N LEU A 750 -18.84 19.16 -1.92
CA LEU A 750 -18.16 17.85 -1.91
C LEU A 750 -18.80 16.80 -2.84
N MET A 751 -20.00 17.04 -3.42
CA MET A 751 -20.71 16.05 -4.25
C MET A 751 -21.19 16.53 -5.62
N GLY A 752 -20.81 17.74 -6.04
CA GLY A 752 -21.37 18.40 -7.22
C GLY A 752 -21.21 17.62 -8.52
N ASP A 753 -20.06 16.97 -8.75
CA ASP A 753 -19.67 16.50 -10.09
C ASP A 753 -19.46 14.99 -10.19
N SER A 754 -19.91 14.20 -9.20
CA SER A 754 -19.68 12.75 -9.17
C SER A 754 -20.76 11.96 -9.92
N VAL A 755 -20.31 10.96 -10.68
CA VAL A 755 -21.14 10.07 -11.51
C VAL A 755 -20.74 8.63 -11.26
N TYR A 756 -21.67 7.81 -10.82
CA TYR A 756 -21.49 6.38 -10.67
C TYR A 756 -21.98 5.63 -11.93
N LEU A 757 -21.20 4.66 -12.38
CA LEU A 757 -21.46 3.83 -13.55
C LEU A 757 -21.45 2.35 -13.14
N ARG A 758 -22.43 1.58 -13.63
CA ARG A 758 -22.46 0.13 -13.43
C ARG A 758 -22.83 -0.57 -14.74
N LEU A 759 -22.04 -1.57 -15.10
CA LEU A 759 -22.32 -2.44 -16.25
C LEU A 759 -23.03 -3.70 -15.79
N MET A 760 -24.05 -4.11 -16.54
CA MET A 760 -24.67 -5.42 -16.42
C MET A 760 -24.71 -6.05 -17.81
N GLU A 761 -24.11 -7.23 -17.95
CA GLU A 761 -24.11 -8.00 -19.20
C GLU A 761 -24.99 -9.25 -19.04
N LEU A 762 -25.91 -9.44 -19.98
CA LEU A 762 -26.75 -10.64 -20.06
C LEU A 762 -26.42 -11.42 -21.34
N LYS A 763 -26.35 -12.75 -21.25
CA LYS A 763 -26.01 -13.62 -22.38
C LYS A 763 -27.24 -14.37 -22.86
N HIS A 764 -27.43 -14.47 -24.18
CA HIS A 764 -28.55 -15.18 -24.78
C HIS A 764 -28.05 -16.32 -25.65
N LYS A 765 -28.66 -17.50 -25.48
CA LYS A 765 -28.46 -18.62 -26.41
C LYS A 765 -29.46 -18.55 -27.55
N ALA A 766 -29.02 -18.91 -28.75
CA ALA A 766 -29.94 -19.14 -29.86
C ALA A 766 -30.90 -20.29 -29.48
N THR A 767 -32.20 -20.01 -29.46
CA THR A 767 -33.21 -21.07 -29.44
C THR A 767 -33.17 -21.81 -30.78
N GLN A 768 -33.07 -23.15 -30.73
CA GLN A 768 -33.34 -23.99 -31.89
C GLN A 768 -34.80 -23.93 -32.31
#